data_AF-A0A3L7VP76-F1
#
_entry.id   AF-A0A3L7VP76-F1
#
_cell.length_a   1.000
_cell.length_b   1.000
_cell.length_c   1.000
_cell.angle_alpha   90.00
_cell.angle_beta   90.00
_cell.angle_gamma   90.00
#
_symmetry.space_group_name_H-M   'P 1'
#
loop_
_entity.id
_entity.type
_entity.pdbx_description
1 polymer ?
#
loop_
_entity_poly.entity_id
_entity_poly.type
_entity_poly.pdbx_seq_one_letter_code
_entity_poly.pdbx_strand_id
1 'polypeptide(L)'
;MLFSHPSHRLPLMLLLAAAWAGSAAADTLTSGWIDLGGGTQTPYYIRTTAVPGPTVMIVGGVHGDEPGGAAAANQIRTWPITKGTLVVIPSAAPQALDAGTREIPLEGNLNRNFPGVGESITATTGSTATALWAFVRQFSPQWLIDMHEGIGFANDEASDSVGSSIIHMNESVTNTQVTRMLAAVNAGITDPAKKFSNLGSTGPIDTSLARASVTFLGTRGMIVETTSTDQVLPLRVNQQRTAVNQFLMDQGMITSAFGGPRNGVIDQFTFDEPAGTKMASTGNSYPNGGVWNVSPFDTRVDGGVLRIQRTQSGTSTTSTGVLGAGEVRVRRVGEVDNTLTDLGEGFATMVVDGWDFRSTQIGETISFGFRNTVSGTVEDTAHLVLQRSGLDQVSILGQGFGSGSGNIAPAVLFPALQEVPVQFVLQLNKQVNLNGISLISGASAGGFYRVFYQPLGQEFTEVGSGAAVRQTRNGNHLTMKISGSVGAGGGYFDVDRVSFNSAFPAALAPASGVLSLLATSGTLTQASAGYPRLSGTFGVAKTGAGTLVFDAANPLTGSTTVQAGRLHLGNASALAASRVVPLAGGTVTLSAGLRTTVGGLAARAGGLTDVGSGMVTVVGGLSVADMVMALQTGHGDGSWTGGSGITSTAAATALAQSIPRTVGWLDNGDGSVSFAFAAPGDTNLDWHIDILDAANFLSSGKFDSGTPATWNEGDFSYDGLVDILDAADLLATGLFNAGDYNRQSAMVGGAIAVPEPSCLGIMAAVAGVVACGLGSRRLARLSLKIRAGNGARTA
;
A
#
# COMPACT_ATOMS: atom_id res chain seq x y z
N MET A 1 -52.26 51.56 31.22
CA MET A 1 -51.38 50.52 31.76
C MET A 1 -51.69 49.23 31.01
N LEU A 2 -50.86 48.88 30.02
CA LEU A 2 -49.74 47.90 30.05
C LEU A 2 -50.19 46.50 29.55
N PHE A 3 -49.63 46.10 28.38
CA PHE A 3 -49.12 44.78 27.91
C PHE A 3 -49.93 43.49 28.19
N SER A 4 -49.97 42.41 27.40
CA SER A 4 -49.39 41.97 26.12
C SER A 4 -49.94 40.55 25.81
N HIS A 5 -49.93 40.18 24.51
CA HIS A 5 -50.12 38.87 23.81
C HIS A 5 -50.55 37.56 24.50
N PRO A 6 -51.39 36.73 23.82
CA PRO A 6 -51.58 35.31 24.10
C PRO A 6 -50.79 34.40 23.13
N SER A 7 -50.31 33.28 23.67
CA SER A 7 -49.62 32.19 22.97
C SER A 7 -50.59 31.25 22.24
N HIS A 8 -50.20 30.83 21.02
CA HIS A 8 -50.98 29.99 20.13
C HIS A 8 -50.81 28.48 20.39
N ARG A 9 -51.90 27.79 20.04
CA ARG A 9 -52.28 26.39 20.21
C ARG A 9 -51.66 25.41 19.17
N LEU A 10 -51.92 24.11 19.42
CA LEU A 10 -52.21 23.00 18.47
C LEU A 10 -51.06 22.00 18.14
N PRO A 11 -51.40 20.72 17.81
CA PRO A 11 -51.03 19.59 18.67
C PRO A 11 -50.29 18.43 17.97
N LEU A 12 -49.81 17.55 18.83
CA LEU A 12 -49.35 16.17 18.69
C LEU A 12 -50.18 15.32 17.68
N MET A 13 -49.77 15.26 16.41
CA MET A 13 -50.08 14.13 15.51
C MET A 13 -49.20 14.20 14.24
N LEU A 14 -47.96 13.69 14.32
CA LEU A 14 -47.17 13.15 13.19
C LEU A 14 -45.80 12.68 13.72
N LEU A 15 -45.82 11.75 14.67
CA LEU A 15 -44.61 11.10 15.23
C LEU A 15 -44.40 9.68 14.67
N LEU A 16 -45.01 9.37 13.52
CA LEU A 16 -44.83 8.10 12.80
C LEU A 16 -44.81 8.32 11.28
N ALA A 17 -43.76 8.97 10.77
CA ALA A 17 -43.36 8.90 9.34
C ALA A 17 -41.93 9.41 9.06
N ALA A 18 -41.06 9.48 10.08
CA ALA A 18 -39.67 9.95 9.92
C ALA A 18 -38.66 8.86 10.30
N ALA A 19 -38.85 7.67 9.76
CA ALA A 19 -37.81 6.65 9.66
C ALA A 19 -37.94 6.06 8.25
N TRP A 20 -36.81 5.83 7.58
CA TRP A 20 -36.65 5.51 6.14
C TRP A 20 -36.32 6.68 5.22
N ALA A 21 -35.31 7.46 5.60
CA ALA A 21 -34.26 7.82 4.67
C ALA A 21 -33.04 6.98 5.07
N GLY A 22 -32.86 5.82 4.43
CA GLY A 22 -31.74 4.93 4.71
C GLY A 22 -30.43 5.64 4.40
N SER A 23 -29.53 5.72 5.39
CA SER A 23 -28.13 6.04 5.13
C SER A 23 -27.60 5.00 4.15
N ALA A 24 -27.05 5.43 3.01
CA ALA A 24 -26.24 4.53 2.19
C ALA A 24 -25.09 4.03 3.07
N ALA A 25 -25.12 2.75 3.45
CA ALA A 25 -24.09 2.16 4.28
C ALA A 25 -22.77 2.18 3.48
N ALA A 26 -21.73 2.80 4.04
CA ALA A 26 -20.39 2.73 3.48
C ALA A 26 -19.94 1.26 3.38
N ASP A 27 -19.21 0.91 2.33
CA ASP A 27 -18.63 -0.43 2.22
C ASP A 27 -17.54 -0.62 3.27
N THR A 28 -17.38 -1.85 3.76
CA THR A 28 -16.33 -2.19 4.73
C THR A 28 -15.18 -2.85 3.99
N LEU A 29 -13.97 -2.29 4.10
CA LEU A 29 -12.74 -2.90 3.63
C LEU A 29 -12.08 -3.68 4.78
N THR A 30 -11.84 -4.97 4.56
CA THR A 30 -11.03 -5.81 5.43
C THR A 30 -9.88 -6.41 4.63
N SER A 31 -8.77 -6.67 5.30
CA SER A 31 -7.58 -7.29 4.70
C SER A 31 -7.04 -8.36 5.61
N GLY A 32 -6.38 -9.34 5.01
CA GLY A 32 -5.69 -10.39 5.75
C GLY A 32 -4.69 -11.10 4.86
N TRP A 33 -4.18 -12.22 5.36
CA TRP A 33 -3.15 -13.02 4.70
C TRP A 33 -3.67 -14.43 4.47
N ILE A 34 -3.40 -14.96 3.28
CA ILE A 34 -3.51 -16.39 3.00
C ILE A 34 -2.12 -16.97 3.26
N ASP A 35 -2.01 -17.84 4.25
CA ASP A 35 -0.78 -18.59 4.51
C ASP A 35 -0.59 -19.61 3.39
N LEU A 36 0.44 -19.42 2.57
CA LEU A 36 0.76 -20.29 1.45
C LEU A 36 1.62 -21.48 1.88
N GLY A 37 2.10 -21.53 3.13
CA GLY A 37 3.08 -22.50 3.60
C GLY A 37 4.53 -22.03 3.40
N GLY A 38 5.46 -22.66 4.10
CA GLY A 38 6.90 -22.35 3.97
C GLY A 38 7.31 -20.95 4.42
N GLY A 39 6.47 -20.26 5.20
CA GLY A 39 6.70 -18.88 5.65
C GLY A 39 6.26 -17.80 4.66
N THR A 40 5.68 -18.18 3.52
CA THR A 40 5.17 -17.22 2.53
C THR A 40 3.68 -16.95 2.72
N GLN A 41 3.29 -15.69 2.55
CA GLN A 41 1.90 -15.27 2.62
C GLN A 41 1.53 -14.40 1.42
N THR A 42 0.28 -14.49 0.98
CA THR A 42 -0.29 -13.56 0.00
C THR A 42 -1.41 -12.72 0.61
N PRO A 43 -1.47 -11.40 0.34
CA PRO A 43 -2.50 -10.54 0.89
C PRO A 43 -3.82 -10.73 0.12
N TYR A 44 -4.93 -10.71 0.86
CA TYR A 44 -6.26 -10.58 0.29
C TYR A 44 -6.98 -9.34 0.83
N TYR A 45 -7.94 -8.86 0.05
CA TYR A 45 -8.80 -7.72 0.41
C TYR A 45 -10.25 -8.07 0.14
N ILE A 46 -11.12 -7.80 1.10
CA ILE A 46 -12.56 -8.04 0.99
C ILE A 46 -13.27 -6.71 1.23
N ARG A 47 -14.00 -6.26 0.21
CA ARG A 47 -15.00 -5.21 0.35
C ARG A 47 -16.37 -5.85 0.41
N THR A 48 -17.15 -5.49 1.42
CA THR A 48 -18.50 -5.99 1.58
C THR A 48 -19.46 -4.85 1.91
N THR A 49 -20.72 -5.06 1.54
CA THR A 49 -21.81 -4.11 1.79
C THR A 49 -22.99 -4.84 2.41
N ALA A 50 -23.83 -4.11 3.13
CA ALA A 50 -25.09 -4.64 3.63
C ALA A 50 -26.12 -4.86 2.51
N VAL A 51 -25.88 -4.34 1.30
CA VAL A 51 -26.78 -4.47 0.14
C VAL A 51 -26.48 -5.79 -0.58
N PRO A 52 -27.45 -6.72 -0.71
CA PRO A 52 -27.23 -7.99 -1.37
C PRO A 52 -26.78 -7.84 -2.83
N GLY A 53 -25.83 -8.68 -3.24
CA GLY A 53 -25.27 -8.69 -4.59
C GLY A 53 -24.33 -9.87 -4.80
N PRO A 54 -23.69 -9.97 -5.98
CA PRO A 54 -22.80 -11.09 -6.29
C PRO A 54 -21.52 -11.05 -5.45
N THR A 55 -20.93 -12.23 -5.25
CA THR A 55 -19.53 -12.36 -4.80
C THR A 55 -18.63 -12.48 -6.01
N VAL A 56 -17.76 -11.49 -6.22
CA VAL A 56 -16.80 -11.47 -7.33
C VAL A 56 -15.39 -11.58 -6.76
N MET A 57 -14.61 -12.51 -7.29
CA MET A 57 -13.20 -12.69 -6.94
C MET A 57 -12.30 -12.27 -8.09
N ILE A 58 -11.26 -11.49 -7.80
CA ILE A 58 -10.27 -11.03 -8.76
C ILE A 58 -8.89 -11.48 -8.28
N VAL A 59 -8.14 -12.13 -9.16
CA VAL A 59 -6.82 -12.68 -8.86
C VAL A 59 -5.80 -12.16 -9.87
N GLY A 60 -4.68 -11.65 -9.38
CA GLY A 60 -3.52 -11.26 -10.19
C GLY A 60 -2.25 -11.91 -9.68
N GLY A 61 -1.23 -11.98 -10.54
CA GLY A 61 0.09 -12.49 -10.15
C GLY A 61 0.13 -14.01 -9.94
N VAL A 62 -0.60 -14.77 -10.77
CA VAL A 62 -0.46 -16.24 -10.84
C VAL A 62 0.91 -16.64 -11.41
N HIS A 63 1.43 -15.85 -12.34
CA HIS A 63 2.80 -15.91 -12.83
C HIS A 63 3.56 -14.62 -12.46
N GLY A 64 4.86 -14.74 -12.22
CA GLY A 64 5.69 -13.63 -11.75
C GLY A 64 6.27 -12.72 -12.83
N ASP A 65 6.40 -13.22 -14.06
CA ASP A 65 6.80 -12.48 -15.25
C ASP A 65 5.64 -11.70 -15.91
N GLU A 66 4.48 -11.69 -15.26
CA GLU A 66 3.22 -11.08 -15.70
C GLU A 66 2.73 -9.96 -14.73
N PRO A 67 3.50 -8.88 -14.54
CA PRO A 67 3.21 -7.86 -13.51
C PRO A 67 1.95 -7.04 -13.76
N GLY A 68 1.41 -7.01 -14.98
CA GLY A 68 0.25 -6.19 -15.36
C GLY A 68 -1.02 -6.56 -14.58
N GLY A 69 -1.31 -7.85 -14.43
CA GLY A 69 -2.44 -8.35 -13.66
C GLY A 69 -2.33 -8.05 -12.17
N ALA A 70 -1.14 -8.24 -11.59
CA ALA A 70 -0.90 -7.97 -10.18
C ALA A 70 -1.07 -6.48 -9.84
N ALA A 71 -0.51 -5.59 -10.66
CA ALA A 71 -0.66 -4.14 -10.51
C ALA A 71 -2.13 -3.69 -10.68
N ALA A 72 -2.85 -4.25 -11.66
CA ALA A 72 -4.27 -3.94 -11.87
C ALA A 72 -5.13 -4.39 -10.67
N ALA A 73 -4.96 -5.61 -10.18
CA ALA A 73 -5.67 -6.12 -9.02
C ALA A 73 -5.37 -5.29 -7.75
N ASN A 74 -4.11 -4.87 -7.54
CA ASN A 74 -3.74 -3.99 -6.43
C ASN A 74 -4.41 -2.61 -6.50
N GLN A 75 -4.75 -2.11 -7.68
CA GLN A 75 -5.54 -0.89 -7.86
C GLN A 75 -7.04 -1.16 -7.65
N ILE A 76 -7.57 -2.28 -8.17
CA ILE A 76 -9.00 -2.62 -8.08
C ILE A 76 -9.45 -2.85 -6.63
N ARG A 77 -8.58 -3.32 -5.73
CA ARG A 77 -8.93 -3.49 -4.31
C ARG A 77 -9.42 -2.22 -3.63
N THR A 78 -9.13 -1.04 -4.17
CA THR A 78 -9.56 0.25 -3.61
C THR A 78 -10.94 0.70 -4.11
N TRP A 79 -11.50 0.02 -5.12
CA TRP A 79 -12.76 0.43 -5.73
C TRP A 79 -13.93 0.20 -4.77
N PRO A 80 -14.65 1.26 -4.38
CA PRO A 80 -15.79 1.10 -3.49
C PRO A 80 -16.92 0.36 -4.22
N ILE A 81 -17.57 -0.54 -3.52
CA ILE A 81 -18.74 -1.26 -4.04
C ILE A 81 -20.03 -0.77 -3.38
N THR A 82 -21.13 -0.93 -4.09
CA THR A 82 -22.46 -0.47 -3.71
C THR A 82 -23.42 -1.62 -3.39
N LYS A 83 -23.07 -2.84 -3.79
CA LYS A 83 -23.73 -4.08 -3.41
C LYS A 83 -22.81 -5.29 -3.57
N GLY A 84 -23.11 -6.36 -2.83
CA GLY A 84 -22.38 -7.63 -2.91
C GLY A 84 -21.05 -7.62 -2.17
N THR A 85 -20.15 -8.52 -2.57
CA THR A 85 -18.81 -8.70 -1.99
C THR A 85 -17.76 -8.79 -3.09
N LEU A 86 -16.72 -7.96 -2.99
CA LEU A 86 -15.55 -7.99 -3.88
C LEU A 86 -14.36 -8.53 -3.10
N VAL A 87 -13.80 -9.64 -3.57
CA VAL A 87 -12.60 -10.27 -3.01
C VAL A 87 -11.45 -10.10 -4.00
N VAL A 88 -10.31 -9.59 -3.56
CA VAL A 88 -9.16 -9.32 -4.43
C VAL A 88 -7.89 -9.94 -3.84
N ILE A 89 -7.18 -10.70 -4.65
CA ILE A 89 -5.86 -11.29 -4.34
C ILE A 89 -4.86 -10.71 -5.36
N PRO A 90 -4.12 -9.64 -5.02
CA PRO A 90 -3.26 -8.97 -5.99
C PRO A 90 -2.02 -9.74 -6.42
N SER A 91 -1.56 -10.69 -5.59
CA SER A 91 -0.28 -11.37 -5.79
C SER A 91 -0.44 -12.84 -5.41
N ALA A 92 -1.07 -13.65 -6.25
CA ALA A 92 -1.38 -15.05 -5.94
C ALA A 92 -0.12 -15.89 -5.64
N ALA A 93 0.97 -15.65 -6.39
CA ALA A 93 2.27 -16.26 -6.21
C ALA A 93 3.35 -15.18 -5.96
N PRO A 94 3.43 -14.60 -4.75
CA PRO A 94 4.42 -13.55 -4.46
C PRO A 94 5.86 -14.04 -4.67
N GLN A 95 6.14 -15.32 -4.45
CA GLN A 95 7.45 -15.93 -4.71
C GLN A 95 7.86 -15.86 -6.18
N ALA A 96 6.91 -16.05 -7.10
CA ALA A 96 7.16 -15.97 -8.53
C ALA A 96 7.37 -14.50 -8.94
N LEU A 97 6.55 -13.58 -8.41
CA LEU A 97 6.66 -12.13 -8.65
C LEU A 97 8.01 -11.56 -8.18
N ASP A 98 8.47 -11.93 -6.99
CA ASP A 98 9.76 -11.50 -6.45
C ASP A 98 10.93 -12.04 -7.28
N ALA A 99 10.80 -13.25 -7.83
CA ALA A 99 11.77 -13.86 -8.72
C ALA A 99 11.70 -13.33 -10.18
N GLY A 100 10.60 -12.67 -10.56
CA GLY A 100 10.33 -12.28 -11.94
C GLY A 100 10.20 -13.48 -12.88
N THR A 101 9.76 -14.64 -12.39
CA THR A 101 9.67 -15.90 -13.15
C THR A 101 8.24 -16.38 -13.34
N ARG A 102 7.97 -17.08 -14.45
CA ARG A 102 6.67 -17.70 -14.70
C ARG A 102 6.28 -18.74 -13.64
N GLU A 103 7.25 -19.56 -13.26
CA GLU A 103 7.06 -20.65 -12.31
C GLU A 103 7.36 -20.19 -10.89
N ILE A 104 6.63 -20.77 -9.93
CA ILE A 104 6.96 -20.67 -8.53
C ILE A 104 8.21 -21.53 -8.30
N PRO A 105 9.29 -20.98 -7.72
CA PRO A 105 10.44 -21.78 -7.33
C PRO A 105 10.00 -23.01 -6.51
N LEU A 106 10.39 -24.21 -6.96
CA LEU A 106 10.10 -25.51 -6.32
C LEU A 106 8.65 -26.02 -6.40
N GLU A 107 7.68 -25.19 -6.79
CA GLU A 107 6.27 -25.62 -6.97
C GLU A 107 5.81 -25.63 -8.44
N GLY A 108 6.62 -25.09 -9.35
CA GLY A 108 6.36 -25.10 -10.78
C GLY A 108 5.28 -24.11 -11.21
N ASN A 109 4.61 -24.41 -12.32
CA ASN A 109 3.58 -23.54 -12.87
C ASN A 109 2.29 -23.60 -12.02
N LEU A 110 1.99 -22.53 -11.28
CA LEU A 110 0.78 -22.46 -10.44
C LEU A 110 -0.50 -22.70 -11.23
N ASN A 111 -0.55 -22.27 -12.49
CA ASN A 111 -1.70 -22.46 -13.37
C ASN A 111 -1.83 -23.90 -13.91
N ARG A 112 -1.07 -24.86 -13.34
CA ARG A 112 -1.20 -26.33 -13.54
C ARG A 112 -1.44 -27.10 -12.24
N ASN A 113 -1.61 -26.40 -11.13
CA ASN A 113 -1.56 -26.98 -9.80
C ASN A 113 -2.94 -27.07 -9.12
N PHE A 114 -4.00 -26.63 -9.77
CA PHE A 114 -5.38 -26.74 -9.26
C PHE A 114 -6.07 -28.02 -9.74
N PRO A 115 -7.16 -28.48 -9.07
CA PRO A 115 -7.80 -29.73 -9.42
C PRO A 115 -8.31 -29.77 -10.86
N GLY A 116 -8.03 -30.87 -11.55
CA GLY A 116 -8.44 -31.13 -12.93
C GLY A 116 -9.81 -31.81 -13.05
N VAL A 117 -10.32 -31.92 -14.27
CA VAL A 117 -11.60 -32.60 -14.55
C VAL A 117 -11.51 -34.08 -14.19
N GLY A 118 -12.42 -34.55 -13.33
CA GLY A 118 -12.47 -35.95 -12.89
C GLY A 118 -11.62 -36.25 -11.64
N GLU A 119 -10.89 -35.26 -11.13
CA GLU A 119 -10.14 -35.37 -9.87
C GLU A 119 -10.99 -35.02 -8.64
N SER A 120 -10.47 -35.30 -7.45
CA SER A 120 -11.07 -34.84 -6.20
C SER A 120 -11.06 -33.31 -6.14
N ILE A 121 -12.10 -32.69 -5.57
CA ILE A 121 -12.14 -31.24 -5.29
C ILE A 121 -10.96 -30.75 -4.42
N THR A 122 -10.20 -31.64 -3.78
CA THR A 122 -9.02 -31.28 -2.98
C THR A 122 -7.69 -31.65 -3.64
N ALA A 123 -7.68 -32.07 -4.90
CA ALA A 123 -6.47 -32.49 -5.61
C ALA A 123 -5.64 -31.28 -6.11
N THR A 124 -4.84 -30.69 -5.22
CA THR A 124 -3.91 -29.59 -5.54
C THR A 124 -2.45 -30.06 -5.47
N THR A 125 -1.57 -29.42 -6.25
CA THR A 125 -0.12 -29.65 -6.23
C THR A 125 0.61 -28.43 -5.66
N GLY A 126 1.42 -28.62 -4.62
CA GLY A 126 2.13 -27.50 -3.98
C GLY A 126 1.30 -26.73 -2.95
N SER A 127 1.99 -26.01 -2.08
CA SER A 127 1.41 -25.34 -0.92
C SER A 127 0.63 -24.08 -1.32
N THR A 128 1.13 -23.34 -2.33
CA THR A 128 0.46 -22.15 -2.87
C THR A 128 -0.92 -22.47 -3.44
N ALA A 129 -1.02 -23.49 -4.31
CA ALA A 129 -2.30 -23.90 -4.90
C ALA A 129 -3.29 -24.43 -3.86
N THR A 130 -2.79 -25.19 -2.88
CA THR A 130 -3.59 -25.75 -1.78
C THR A 130 -4.25 -24.63 -0.97
N ALA A 131 -3.48 -23.62 -0.59
CA ALA A 131 -3.96 -22.50 0.23
C ALA A 131 -4.92 -21.58 -0.54
N LEU A 132 -4.55 -21.17 -1.76
CA LEU A 132 -5.42 -20.36 -2.61
C LEU A 132 -6.74 -21.06 -2.91
N TRP A 133 -6.69 -22.36 -3.22
CA TRP A 133 -7.89 -23.14 -3.51
C TRP A 133 -8.78 -23.32 -2.27
N ALA A 134 -8.19 -23.53 -1.09
CA ALA A 134 -8.95 -23.54 0.15
C ALA A 134 -9.65 -22.19 0.39
N PHE A 135 -8.96 -21.07 0.15
CA PHE A 135 -9.53 -19.73 0.29
C PHE A 135 -10.67 -19.47 -0.71
N VAL A 136 -10.47 -19.77 -2.01
CA VAL A 136 -11.49 -19.59 -3.05
C VAL A 136 -12.77 -20.37 -2.72
N ARG A 137 -12.63 -21.60 -2.20
CA ARG A 137 -13.77 -22.43 -1.77
C ARG A 137 -14.57 -21.82 -0.61
N GLN A 138 -13.91 -21.11 0.32
CA GLN A 138 -14.62 -20.43 1.43
C GLN A 138 -15.60 -19.37 0.91
N PHE A 139 -15.25 -18.66 -0.16
CA PHE A 139 -16.11 -17.62 -0.73
C PHE A 139 -17.09 -18.15 -1.77
N SER A 140 -16.78 -19.29 -2.42
CA SER A 140 -17.58 -19.89 -3.51
C SER A 140 -18.10 -18.81 -4.47
N PRO A 141 -17.20 -18.04 -5.11
CA PRO A 141 -17.57 -16.83 -5.83
C PRO A 141 -18.48 -17.13 -7.01
N GLN A 142 -19.43 -16.23 -7.28
CA GLN A 142 -20.27 -16.32 -8.47
C GLN A 142 -19.46 -16.08 -9.75
N TRP A 143 -18.42 -15.26 -9.64
CA TRP A 143 -17.50 -14.91 -10.72
C TRP A 143 -16.05 -14.89 -10.25
N LEU A 144 -15.16 -15.45 -11.07
CA LEU A 144 -13.72 -15.35 -10.86
C LEU A 144 -13.05 -14.81 -12.13
N ILE A 145 -12.28 -13.73 -11.96
CA ILE A 145 -11.48 -13.13 -13.01
C ILE A 145 -10.01 -13.31 -12.65
N ASP A 146 -9.30 -14.08 -13.48
CA ASP A 146 -7.87 -14.37 -13.34
C ASP A 146 -7.08 -13.54 -14.37
N MET A 147 -6.15 -12.70 -13.92
CA MET A 147 -5.45 -11.72 -14.76
C MET A 147 -4.05 -12.21 -15.14
N HIS A 148 -3.82 -12.39 -16.44
CA HIS A 148 -2.59 -12.94 -17.04
C HIS A 148 -2.04 -12.02 -18.13
N GLU A 149 -0.84 -12.34 -18.62
CA GLU A 149 -0.24 -11.73 -19.80
C GLU A 149 0.35 -12.75 -20.79
N GLY A 150 0.05 -12.57 -22.08
CA GLY A 150 0.71 -13.27 -23.17
C GLY A 150 1.92 -12.51 -23.73
N ILE A 151 2.88 -13.23 -24.30
CA ILE A 151 4.08 -12.62 -24.89
C ILE A 151 3.74 -11.89 -26.19
N GLY A 152 2.98 -12.50 -27.10
CA GLY A 152 2.52 -11.93 -28.37
C GLY A 152 1.00 -11.68 -28.43
N PHE A 153 0.51 -11.12 -29.53
CA PHE A 153 -0.90 -10.83 -29.75
C PHE A 153 -1.65 -12.01 -30.39
N ALA A 154 -2.81 -12.38 -29.84
CA ALA A 154 -3.64 -13.47 -30.36
C ALA A 154 -4.24 -13.21 -31.76
N ASN A 155 -4.34 -11.94 -32.17
CA ASN A 155 -4.81 -11.55 -33.49
C ASN A 155 -3.65 -11.36 -34.50
N ASP A 156 -2.40 -11.62 -34.10
CA ASP A 156 -1.26 -11.68 -35.01
C ASP A 156 -1.14 -13.12 -35.55
N GLU A 157 -1.36 -13.30 -36.85
CA GLU A 157 -1.29 -14.61 -37.52
C GLU A 157 0.11 -15.27 -37.44
N ALA A 158 1.15 -14.50 -37.10
CA ALA A 158 2.50 -15.01 -36.88
C ALA A 158 2.76 -15.48 -35.43
N SER A 159 1.79 -15.33 -34.51
CA SER A 159 1.94 -15.67 -33.08
C SER A 159 1.04 -16.83 -32.65
N ASP A 160 1.56 -17.72 -31.80
CA ASP A 160 0.80 -18.75 -31.08
C ASP A 160 0.39 -18.31 -29.66
N SER A 161 0.57 -17.01 -29.35
CA SER A 161 0.29 -16.41 -28.05
C SER A 161 -1.21 -16.18 -27.82
N VAL A 162 -1.59 -16.08 -26.54
CA VAL A 162 -2.95 -15.75 -26.09
C VAL A 162 -3.11 -14.28 -25.66
N GLY A 163 -2.07 -13.45 -25.79
CA GLY A 163 -2.09 -12.05 -25.37
C GLY A 163 -3.15 -11.22 -26.11
N SER A 164 -3.71 -10.21 -25.44
CA SER A 164 -4.90 -9.48 -25.90
C SER A 164 -6.07 -10.45 -26.16
N SER A 165 -6.52 -11.16 -25.13
CA SER A 165 -7.70 -12.01 -25.25
C SER A 165 -8.47 -12.16 -23.93
N ILE A 166 -9.69 -12.70 -24.03
CA ILE A 166 -10.46 -13.19 -22.88
C ILE A 166 -10.82 -14.65 -23.13
N ILE A 167 -10.41 -15.53 -22.21
CA ILE A 167 -10.60 -16.98 -22.29
C ILE A 167 -11.67 -17.39 -21.27
N HIS A 168 -12.74 -18.05 -21.75
CA HIS A 168 -13.87 -18.43 -20.90
C HIS A 168 -14.63 -19.64 -21.44
N MET A 169 -15.49 -20.23 -20.61
CA MET A 169 -16.40 -21.30 -21.05
C MET A 169 -17.55 -20.78 -21.88
N ASN A 170 -18.02 -21.59 -22.83
CA ASN A 170 -19.18 -21.26 -23.66
C ASN A 170 -20.49 -21.39 -22.85
N GLU A 171 -20.88 -20.30 -22.20
CA GLU A 171 -22.12 -20.17 -21.41
C GLU A 171 -22.75 -18.80 -21.67
N SER A 172 -24.07 -18.75 -21.87
CA SER A 172 -24.74 -17.57 -22.43
C SER A 172 -24.56 -16.28 -21.63
N VAL A 173 -24.55 -16.36 -20.29
CA VAL A 173 -24.33 -15.20 -19.41
C VAL A 173 -22.88 -14.72 -19.51
N THR A 174 -21.93 -15.66 -19.49
CA THR A 174 -20.49 -15.40 -19.62
C THR A 174 -20.18 -14.81 -21.00
N ASN A 175 -20.74 -15.36 -22.08
CA ASN A 175 -20.57 -14.85 -23.45
C ASN A 175 -21.05 -13.40 -23.57
N THR A 176 -22.19 -13.08 -22.96
CA THR A 176 -22.74 -11.72 -22.95
C THR A 176 -21.81 -10.76 -22.19
N GLN A 177 -21.29 -11.21 -21.05
CA GLN A 177 -20.37 -10.42 -20.25
C GLN A 177 -19.04 -10.16 -20.97
N VAL A 178 -18.46 -11.19 -21.58
CA VAL A 178 -17.20 -11.10 -22.32
C VAL A 178 -17.35 -10.23 -23.55
N THR A 179 -18.47 -10.30 -24.27
CA THR A 179 -18.76 -9.40 -25.38
C THR A 179 -18.68 -7.93 -24.96
N ARG A 180 -19.23 -7.58 -23.79
CA ARG A 180 -19.18 -6.22 -23.26
C ARG A 180 -17.78 -5.83 -22.81
N MET A 181 -17.06 -6.72 -22.13
CA MET A 181 -15.67 -6.49 -21.72
C MET A 181 -14.76 -6.26 -22.94
N LEU A 182 -14.89 -7.08 -23.98
CA LEU A 182 -14.16 -6.94 -25.25
C LEU A 182 -14.50 -5.62 -25.93
N ALA A 183 -15.78 -5.25 -26.00
CA ALA A 183 -16.19 -3.96 -26.54
C ALA A 183 -15.56 -2.79 -25.78
N ALA A 184 -15.51 -2.86 -24.45
CA ALA A 184 -14.92 -1.82 -23.60
C ALA A 184 -13.40 -1.69 -23.81
N VAL A 185 -12.65 -2.79 -23.78
CA VAL A 185 -11.17 -2.74 -23.92
C VAL A 185 -10.74 -2.41 -25.36
N ASN A 186 -11.52 -2.84 -26.37
CA ASN A 186 -11.22 -2.57 -27.78
C ASN A 186 -11.62 -1.17 -28.25
N ALA A 187 -12.41 -0.43 -27.48
CA ALA A 187 -12.95 0.87 -27.90
C ALA A 187 -11.86 1.88 -28.31
N GLY A 188 -10.65 1.78 -27.72
CA GLY A 188 -9.51 2.67 -28.01
C GLY A 188 -8.39 2.06 -28.84
N ILE A 189 -8.53 0.80 -29.31
CA ILE A 189 -7.46 0.10 -30.03
C ILE A 189 -7.71 0.21 -31.54
N THR A 190 -6.88 1.01 -32.21
CA THR A 190 -6.99 1.26 -33.66
C THR A 190 -6.32 0.20 -34.51
N ASP A 191 -5.22 -0.37 -34.02
CA ASP A 191 -4.48 -1.45 -34.68
C ASP A 191 -5.25 -2.79 -34.55
N PRO A 192 -5.76 -3.38 -35.66
CA PRO A 192 -6.51 -4.63 -35.62
C PRO A 192 -5.73 -5.79 -35.00
N ALA A 193 -4.41 -5.87 -35.21
CA ALA A 193 -3.58 -6.95 -34.68
C ALA A 193 -3.46 -6.89 -33.15
N LYS A 194 -3.67 -5.71 -32.55
CA LYS A 194 -3.55 -5.50 -31.10
C LYS A 194 -4.88 -5.61 -30.35
N LYS A 195 -6.01 -5.76 -31.06
CA LYS A 195 -7.33 -5.87 -30.44
C LYS A 195 -7.44 -7.13 -29.59
N PHE A 196 -8.25 -7.05 -28.54
CA PHE A 196 -8.63 -8.19 -27.73
C PHE A 196 -9.60 -9.08 -28.48
N SER A 197 -9.31 -10.37 -28.52
CA SER A 197 -10.18 -11.39 -29.11
C SER A 197 -10.88 -12.24 -28.06
N ASN A 198 -11.98 -12.88 -28.46
CA ASN A 198 -12.61 -13.92 -27.67
C ASN A 198 -11.94 -15.26 -28.00
N LEU A 199 -11.20 -15.83 -27.05
CA LEU A 199 -10.63 -17.18 -27.17
C LEU A 199 -11.45 -18.15 -26.32
N GLY A 200 -12.73 -18.34 -26.69
CA GLY A 200 -13.75 -18.94 -25.82
C GLY A 200 -14.56 -20.08 -26.45
N SER A 201 -13.96 -21.25 -26.68
CA SER A 201 -14.76 -22.45 -26.98
C SER A 201 -14.35 -23.69 -26.19
N THR A 202 -13.08 -23.82 -25.81
CA THR A 202 -12.58 -24.88 -24.92
C THR A 202 -12.44 -24.41 -23.47
N GLY A 203 -12.33 -23.10 -23.21
CA GLY A 203 -12.25 -22.45 -21.89
C GLY A 203 -10.84 -22.43 -21.26
N PRO A 204 -10.67 -21.86 -20.04
CA PRO A 204 -9.40 -21.81 -19.33
C PRO A 204 -8.75 -23.19 -19.24
N ILE A 205 -7.42 -23.29 -19.34
CA ILE A 205 -6.77 -24.60 -19.39
C ILE A 205 -7.14 -25.49 -18.20
N ASP A 206 -7.25 -26.81 -18.41
CA ASP A 206 -7.45 -27.74 -17.29
C ASP A 206 -6.35 -27.57 -16.25
N THR A 207 -6.68 -27.71 -14.97
CA THR A 207 -5.81 -27.42 -13.81
C THR A 207 -5.46 -25.94 -13.53
N SER A 208 -6.09 -24.98 -14.23
CA SER A 208 -6.05 -23.55 -13.87
C SER A 208 -7.00 -23.18 -12.73
N LEU A 209 -6.74 -22.07 -12.04
CA LEU A 209 -7.63 -21.55 -10.99
C LEU A 209 -9.04 -21.25 -11.54
N ALA A 210 -9.10 -20.60 -12.70
CA ALA A 210 -10.34 -20.28 -13.39
C ALA A 210 -11.11 -21.55 -13.80
N ARG A 211 -10.41 -22.59 -14.33
CA ARG A 211 -11.05 -23.86 -14.66
C ARG A 211 -11.58 -24.58 -13.43
N ALA A 212 -10.75 -24.73 -12.40
CA ALA A 212 -11.13 -25.46 -11.19
C ALA A 212 -12.37 -24.84 -10.55
N SER A 213 -12.45 -23.50 -10.52
CA SER A 213 -13.61 -22.77 -10.02
C SER A 213 -14.88 -23.08 -10.81
N VAL A 214 -14.79 -23.15 -12.15
CA VAL A 214 -15.92 -23.56 -13.00
C VAL A 214 -16.35 -24.99 -12.72
N THR A 215 -15.40 -25.94 -12.74
CA THR A 215 -15.68 -27.38 -12.65
C THR A 215 -16.27 -27.76 -11.29
N PHE A 216 -15.74 -27.21 -10.20
CA PHE A 216 -16.04 -27.68 -8.85
C PHE A 216 -16.99 -26.79 -8.06
N LEU A 217 -17.07 -25.49 -8.37
CA LEU A 217 -17.89 -24.53 -7.62
C LEU A 217 -19.07 -23.99 -8.44
N GLY A 218 -19.15 -24.30 -9.73
CA GLY A 218 -20.13 -23.70 -10.63
C GLY A 218 -19.91 -22.19 -10.86
N THR A 219 -18.71 -21.68 -10.53
CA THR A 219 -18.32 -20.29 -10.75
C THR A 219 -18.26 -19.99 -12.24
N ARG A 220 -18.61 -18.77 -12.64
CA ARG A 220 -18.29 -18.28 -13.98
C ARG A 220 -16.87 -17.72 -13.98
N GLY A 221 -15.90 -18.57 -14.35
CA GLY A 221 -14.47 -18.25 -14.39
C GLY A 221 -14.01 -17.80 -15.78
N MET A 222 -13.13 -16.79 -15.82
CA MET A 222 -12.48 -16.31 -17.04
C MET A 222 -11.04 -15.88 -16.78
N ILE A 223 -10.19 -15.98 -17.80
CA ILE A 223 -8.85 -15.40 -17.83
C ILE A 223 -8.87 -14.16 -18.74
N VAL A 224 -8.23 -13.09 -18.30
CA VAL A 224 -8.02 -11.86 -19.10
C VAL A 224 -6.53 -11.71 -19.37
N GLU A 225 -6.16 -11.74 -20.65
CA GLU A 225 -4.77 -11.74 -21.13
C GLU A 225 -4.41 -10.37 -21.73
N THR A 226 -3.45 -9.64 -21.15
CA THR A 226 -2.80 -8.50 -21.82
C THR A 226 -1.54 -8.95 -22.57
N THR A 227 -0.93 -8.10 -23.41
CA THR A 227 0.28 -8.47 -24.17
C THR A 227 1.50 -7.74 -23.65
N SER A 228 2.60 -8.44 -23.36
CA SER A 228 3.84 -7.83 -22.86
C SER A 228 4.74 -7.24 -23.96
N THR A 229 4.80 -7.86 -25.14
CA THR A 229 5.59 -7.34 -26.28
C THR A 229 5.03 -6.01 -26.78
N ASP A 230 5.92 -5.04 -26.97
CA ASP A 230 5.61 -3.71 -27.51
C ASP A 230 4.51 -2.93 -26.74
N GLN A 231 4.27 -3.27 -25.47
CA GLN A 231 3.35 -2.54 -24.60
C GLN A 231 3.95 -2.25 -23.23
N VAL A 232 4.01 -0.96 -22.90
CA VAL A 232 4.46 -0.49 -21.58
C VAL A 232 3.49 -0.98 -20.48
N LEU A 233 4.02 -1.26 -19.28
CA LEU A 233 3.24 -1.75 -18.14
C LEU A 233 1.97 -0.93 -17.84
N PRO A 234 1.98 0.43 -17.85
CA PRO A 234 0.77 1.20 -17.58
C PRO A 234 -0.37 0.94 -18.57
N LEU A 235 -0.07 0.64 -19.84
CA LEU A 235 -1.07 0.31 -20.86
C LEU A 235 -1.75 -1.03 -20.53
N ARG A 236 -0.94 -2.03 -20.17
CA ARG A 236 -1.40 -3.38 -19.80
C ARG A 236 -2.29 -3.32 -18.55
N VAL A 237 -1.85 -2.60 -17.51
CA VAL A 237 -2.65 -2.36 -16.30
C VAL A 237 -4.00 -1.70 -16.63
N ASN A 238 -4.02 -0.69 -17.50
CA ASN A 238 -5.25 -0.01 -17.88
C ASN A 238 -6.21 -0.92 -18.68
N GLN A 239 -5.70 -1.78 -19.55
CA GLN A 239 -6.51 -2.75 -20.29
C GLN A 239 -7.18 -3.76 -19.34
N GLN A 240 -6.44 -4.33 -18.37
CA GLN A 240 -6.99 -5.23 -17.34
C GLN A 240 -8.11 -4.56 -16.54
N ARG A 241 -7.85 -3.34 -16.02
CA ARG A 241 -8.85 -2.55 -15.29
C ARG A 241 -10.07 -2.25 -16.14
N THR A 242 -9.89 -2.05 -17.44
CA THR A 242 -10.98 -1.77 -18.37
C THR A 242 -11.95 -2.91 -18.52
N ALA A 243 -11.43 -4.11 -18.71
CA ALA A 243 -12.25 -5.30 -18.76
C ALA A 243 -13.02 -5.51 -17.45
N VAL A 244 -12.33 -5.47 -16.30
CA VAL A 244 -12.95 -5.70 -14.98
C VAL A 244 -14.00 -4.67 -14.61
N ASN A 245 -13.77 -3.42 -14.96
CA ASN A 245 -14.76 -2.43 -14.64
C ASN A 245 -16.07 -2.64 -15.39
N GLN A 246 -15.98 -2.84 -16.71
CA GLN A 246 -17.18 -3.08 -17.50
C GLN A 246 -17.94 -4.27 -16.90
N PHE A 247 -17.20 -5.30 -16.49
CA PHE A 247 -17.72 -6.42 -15.74
C PHE A 247 -18.46 -6.01 -14.45
N LEU A 248 -17.81 -5.30 -13.53
CA LEU A 248 -18.40 -4.94 -12.23
C LEU A 248 -19.59 -3.97 -12.37
N MET A 249 -19.60 -3.12 -13.40
CA MET A 249 -20.73 -2.27 -13.76
C MET A 249 -21.93 -3.08 -14.23
N ASP A 250 -21.71 -4.09 -15.08
CA ASP A 250 -22.76 -4.99 -15.54
C ASP A 250 -23.36 -5.80 -14.37
N GLN A 251 -22.54 -6.13 -13.37
CA GLN A 251 -23.02 -6.74 -12.11
C GLN A 251 -23.75 -5.73 -11.20
N GLY A 252 -23.66 -4.43 -11.50
CA GLY A 252 -24.18 -3.33 -10.69
C GLY A 252 -23.52 -3.23 -9.31
N MET A 253 -22.33 -3.81 -9.14
CA MET A 253 -21.56 -3.72 -7.90
C MET A 253 -20.94 -2.33 -7.73
N ILE A 254 -20.77 -1.62 -8.83
CA ILE A 254 -20.21 -0.27 -8.85
C ILE A 254 -21.17 0.64 -9.62
N THR A 255 -21.42 1.83 -9.07
CA THR A 255 -22.34 2.83 -9.64
C THR A 255 -21.68 3.72 -10.69
N SER A 256 -20.37 3.56 -10.87
CA SER A 256 -19.54 4.30 -11.81
C SER A 256 -18.46 3.40 -12.39
N ALA A 257 -18.00 3.73 -13.60
CA ALA A 257 -16.84 3.06 -14.17
C ALA A 257 -15.61 3.42 -13.34
N PHE A 258 -14.96 2.45 -12.73
CA PHE A 258 -13.60 2.53 -12.20
C PHE A 258 -12.53 2.03 -13.20
N GLY A 259 -12.95 1.62 -14.41
CA GLY A 259 -12.08 1.12 -15.49
C GLY A 259 -12.73 1.12 -16.88
N GLY A 260 -11.93 1.20 -17.92
CA GLY A 260 -12.39 1.69 -19.22
C GLY A 260 -12.35 3.18 -19.05
N PRO A 261 -11.45 3.86 -19.76
CA PRO A 261 -10.65 4.96 -19.24
C PRO A 261 -11.51 5.96 -18.47
N ARG A 262 -11.80 5.71 -17.17
CA ARG A 262 -12.06 6.77 -16.22
C ARG A 262 -10.71 7.35 -15.95
N ASN A 263 -10.47 8.31 -16.81
CA ASN A 263 -10.07 9.60 -16.36
C ASN A 263 -8.62 9.91 -16.52
N GLY A 264 -7.77 8.94 -16.88
CA GLY A 264 -6.35 9.18 -16.66
C GLY A 264 -6.22 9.77 -15.26
N VAL A 265 -6.67 9.04 -14.23
CA VAL A 265 -6.14 9.32 -12.90
C VAL A 265 -4.68 8.89 -12.99
N ILE A 266 -3.86 9.72 -13.65
CA ILE A 266 -2.88 10.56 -13.00
C ILE A 266 -2.94 10.31 -11.48
N ASP A 267 -2.39 9.17 -11.05
CA ASP A 267 -2.02 8.94 -9.65
C ASP A 267 -0.94 9.93 -9.21
N GLN A 268 -0.29 10.55 -10.20
CA GLN A 268 0.54 11.72 -10.14
C GLN A 268 0.78 12.11 -11.60
N PHE A 269 0.53 13.35 -11.99
CA PHE A 269 1.10 13.86 -13.24
C PHE A 269 2.21 14.65 -12.66
N THR A 270 3.41 14.18 -12.83
CA THR A 270 4.54 14.88 -12.29
C THR A 270 5.31 15.41 -13.47
N PHE A 271 5.79 16.64 -13.39
CA PHE A 271 6.96 17.04 -14.17
C PHE A 271 8.21 16.31 -13.63
N ASP A 272 8.16 14.97 -13.55
CA ASP A 272 9.28 14.11 -13.18
C ASP A 272 9.37 12.98 -14.21
N GLU A 273 10.61 12.56 -14.46
CA GLU A 273 10.91 11.33 -15.19
C GLU A 273 10.31 10.11 -14.47
N PRO A 274 10.11 8.96 -15.16
CA PRO A 274 9.46 7.75 -14.63
C PRO A 274 10.04 7.15 -13.33
N ALA A 275 11.19 7.66 -12.87
CA ALA A 275 11.88 7.23 -11.65
C ALA A 275 11.78 8.22 -10.47
N GLY A 276 11.06 9.34 -10.61
CA GLY A 276 10.98 10.38 -9.56
C GLY A 276 12.30 11.16 -9.39
N THR A 277 13.09 11.26 -10.46
CA THR A 277 14.29 12.10 -10.52
C THR A 277 13.99 13.41 -11.24
N LYS A 278 14.59 14.51 -10.75
CA LYS A 278 14.56 15.87 -11.30
C LYS A 278 14.59 15.90 -12.84
N MET A 279 13.96 16.91 -13.47
CA MET A 279 13.84 17.04 -14.94
C MET A 279 15.17 16.78 -15.67
N ALA A 280 15.18 15.91 -16.69
CA ALA A 280 16.39 15.67 -17.47
C ALA A 280 16.82 16.94 -18.23
N SER A 281 18.13 17.12 -18.45
CA SER A 281 18.71 18.28 -19.16
C SER A 281 18.23 18.43 -20.62
N THR A 282 17.60 17.40 -21.18
CA THR A 282 17.08 17.34 -22.55
C THR A 282 15.57 17.24 -22.54
N GLY A 283 14.85 18.35 -22.34
CA GLY A 283 13.39 18.28 -22.35
C GLY A 283 12.63 19.59 -22.15
N ASN A 284 12.84 20.61 -23.00
CA ASN A 284 11.90 21.73 -23.12
C ASN A 284 10.68 21.37 -24.01
N SER A 285 10.32 20.09 -24.06
CA SER A 285 9.22 19.56 -24.82
C SER A 285 8.25 18.94 -23.84
N TYR A 286 7.15 19.66 -23.63
CA TYR A 286 5.89 19.09 -23.22
C TYR A 286 5.65 17.74 -23.92
N PRO A 287 4.94 16.76 -23.33
CA PRO A 287 4.70 15.46 -23.95
C PRO A 287 3.99 15.51 -25.33
N ASN A 288 3.59 16.70 -25.81
CA ASN A 288 2.99 16.96 -27.12
C ASN A 288 3.46 18.29 -27.79
N GLY A 289 4.71 18.72 -27.63
CA GLY A 289 5.32 19.72 -28.53
C GLY A 289 5.00 21.22 -28.30
N GLY A 290 4.53 21.62 -27.11
CA GLY A 290 4.46 23.03 -26.70
C GLY A 290 5.81 23.55 -26.20
N VAL A 291 6.24 24.72 -26.67
CA VAL A 291 7.48 25.39 -26.23
C VAL A 291 7.16 26.28 -25.03
N TRP A 292 7.76 26.03 -23.85
CA TRP A 292 7.62 26.89 -22.66
C TRP A 292 8.29 28.26 -22.83
N ASN A 293 9.23 28.35 -23.76
CA ASN A 293 9.88 29.58 -24.15
C ASN A 293 8.94 30.39 -25.06
N VAL A 294 7.98 31.07 -24.43
CA VAL A 294 7.06 32.01 -25.05
C VAL A 294 7.56 33.41 -24.77
N SER A 295 7.99 34.12 -25.83
CA SER A 295 8.43 35.52 -25.73
C SER A 295 7.43 36.34 -24.89
N PRO A 296 7.88 37.12 -23.88
CA PRO A 296 9.27 37.52 -23.58
C PRO A 296 9.99 36.67 -22.50
N PHE A 297 9.53 35.46 -22.19
CA PHE A 297 10.09 34.63 -21.12
C PHE A 297 11.09 33.59 -21.64
N ASP A 298 12.26 33.52 -21.01
CA ASP A 298 13.22 32.43 -21.14
C ASP A 298 12.90 31.37 -20.07
N THR A 299 12.57 30.16 -20.52
CA THR A 299 12.32 29.01 -19.66
C THR A 299 13.32 27.92 -20.00
N ARG A 300 14.07 27.46 -19.00
CA ARG A 300 15.10 26.42 -19.17
C ARG A 300 15.12 25.47 -17.99
N VAL A 301 15.70 24.30 -18.19
CA VAL A 301 15.93 23.32 -17.13
C VAL A 301 17.36 23.52 -16.60
N ASP A 302 17.48 24.00 -15.37
CA ASP A 302 18.76 24.18 -14.67
C ASP A 302 18.83 23.16 -13.52
N GLY A 303 19.76 22.19 -13.57
CA GLY A 303 19.92 21.21 -12.48
C GLY A 303 18.69 20.33 -12.20
N GLY A 304 17.83 20.19 -13.21
CA GLY A 304 16.57 19.44 -13.17
C GLY A 304 15.38 20.17 -12.57
N VAL A 305 15.47 21.50 -12.47
CA VAL A 305 14.38 22.39 -12.07
C VAL A 305 14.00 23.28 -13.24
N LEU A 306 12.70 23.51 -13.47
CA LEU A 306 12.22 24.44 -14.49
C LEU A 306 12.38 25.87 -13.99
N ARG A 307 13.39 26.56 -14.50
CA ARG A 307 13.63 27.98 -14.23
C ARG A 307 12.89 28.85 -15.21
N ILE A 308 12.17 29.84 -14.68
CA ILE A 308 11.46 30.86 -15.43
C ILE A 308 12.12 32.23 -15.19
N GLN A 309 12.56 32.87 -16.27
CA GLN A 309 13.14 34.21 -16.25
C GLN A 309 12.59 35.05 -17.40
N ARG A 310 12.55 36.37 -17.24
CA ARG A 310 12.17 37.28 -18.34
C ARG A 310 13.39 37.97 -18.92
N THR A 311 13.41 38.10 -20.24
CA THR A 311 14.57 38.65 -20.98
C THR A 311 14.44 40.15 -21.30
N GLN A 312 13.31 40.79 -21.00
CA GLN A 312 13.02 42.18 -21.34
C GLN A 312 12.27 42.92 -20.21
N SER A 313 12.31 44.26 -20.21
CA SER A 313 11.56 45.14 -19.29
C SER A 313 10.11 45.38 -19.79
N GLY A 314 9.18 45.85 -18.93
CA GLY A 314 7.77 46.16 -19.27
C GLY A 314 6.72 45.21 -18.68
N THR A 315 5.44 45.31 -19.03
CA THR A 315 4.39 44.38 -18.56
C THR A 315 3.87 43.55 -19.72
N SER A 316 4.04 42.23 -19.67
CA SER A 316 3.36 41.29 -20.56
C SER A 316 2.59 40.28 -19.71
N THR A 317 1.52 39.72 -20.28
CA THR A 317 0.81 38.59 -19.71
C THR A 317 0.89 37.44 -20.68
N THR A 318 1.51 36.34 -20.25
CA THR A 318 1.53 35.11 -21.02
C THR A 318 0.88 34.01 -20.21
N SER A 319 0.19 33.10 -20.90
CA SER A 319 -0.37 31.90 -20.29
C SER A 319 0.09 30.70 -21.08
N THR A 320 0.63 29.71 -20.38
CA THR A 320 1.08 28.46 -20.96
C THR A 320 0.18 27.34 -20.44
N GLY A 321 -0.21 26.42 -21.31
CA GLY A 321 -0.86 25.18 -20.88
C GLY A 321 0.17 24.32 -20.15
N VAL A 322 -0.14 23.90 -18.93
CA VAL A 322 0.77 23.11 -18.09
C VAL A 322 0.48 21.62 -18.23
N LEU A 323 -0.79 21.24 -18.49
CA LEU A 323 -1.23 19.87 -18.82
C LEU A 323 -2.10 19.83 -20.08
N GLY A 324 -1.95 18.79 -20.91
CA GLY A 324 -2.48 18.71 -22.27
C GLY A 324 -3.97 19.02 -22.33
N ALA A 325 -4.41 19.62 -23.43
CA ALA A 325 -5.82 19.94 -23.61
C ALA A 325 -6.68 18.67 -23.56
N GLY A 326 -7.51 18.53 -22.52
CA GLY A 326 -8.43 17.40 -22.36
C GLY A 326 -7.98 16.26 -21.46
N GLU A 327 -6.78 16.29 -20.89
CA GLU A 327 -6.26 15.19 -20.03
C GLU A 327 -6.72 15.28 -18.58
N VAL A 328 -6.96 16.50 -18.06
CA VAL A 328 -7.38 16.74 -16.67
C VAL A 328 -8.63 17.61 -16.67
N ARG A 329 -9.71 17.19 -15.98
CA ARG A 329 -10.93 17.98 -15.85
C ARG A 329 -11.60 17.82 -14.48
N VAL A 330 -11.85 18.94 -13.81
CA VAL A 330 -12.76 19.01 -12.64
C VAL A 330 -14.16 19.42 -13.12
N ARG A 331 -15.13 18.51 -13.02
CA ARG A 331 -16.55 18.74 -13.37
C ARG A 331 -17.50 18.05 -12.40
N ARG A 332 -18.77 18.42 -12.49
CA ARG A 332 -19.81 17.83 -11.66
C ARG A 332 -20.37 16.54 -12.27
N VAL A 333 -20.66 15.57 -11.40
CA VAL A 333 -21.35 14.32 -11.77
C VAL A 333 -22.79 14.61 -12.22
N GLY A 334 -23.13 14.16 -13.44
CA GLY A 334 -24.51 14.15 -13.97
C GLY A 334 -24.85 15.20 -15.05
N GLU A 335 -23.87 15.95 -15.57
CA GLU A 335 -24.09 16.83 -16.74
C GLU A 335 -23.95 16.08 -18.08
N VAL A 336 -24.59 16.61 -19.13
CA VAL A 336 -24.51 16.08 -20.50
C VAL A 336 -23.06 16.21 -20.99
N ASP A 337 -22.52 15.17 -21.63
CA ASP A 337 -21.11 15.04 -22.05
C ASP A 337 -20.06 14.87 -20.93
N ASN A 338 -20.49 14.46 -19.73
CA ASN A 338 -19.60 14.04 -18.66
C ASN A 338 -18.84 12.78 -19.08
N THR A 339 -17.60 12.96 -19.53
CA THR A 339 -16.73 11.85 -19.91
C THR A 339 -16.13 11.24 -18.66
N LEU A 340 -15.62 10.04 -18.83
CA LEU A 340 -14.90 9.28 -17.83
C LEU A 340 -13.73 10.08 -17.20
N THR A 341 -13.30 11.21 -17.82
CA THR A 341 -12.28 12.22 -17.45
C THR A 341 -12.64 13.37 -16.49
N ASP A 342 -13.79 13.28 -15.81
CA ASP A 342 -14.29 14.38 -15.01
C ASP A 342 -14.39 14.07 -13.51
N LEU A 343 -13.62 14.79 -12.68
CA LEU A 343 -13.61 14.65 -11.21
C LEU A 343 -14.47 15.72 -10.53
N GLY A 344 -15.23 15.33 -9.50
CA GLY A 344 -15.99 16.27 -8.67
C GLY A 344 -15.16 17.26 -7.88
N GLU A 345 -13.95 16.82 -7.57
CA GLU A 345 -12.94 17.51 -6.78
C GLU A 345 -11.56 17.18 -7.35
N GLY A 346 -10.67 18.16 -7.36
CA GLY A 346 -9.28 17.95 -7.78
C GLY A 346 -8.31 18.86 -7.05
N PHE A 347 -7.07 18.38 -6.92
CA PHE A 347 -5.98 19.04 -6.20
C PHE A 347 -4.83 19.31 -7.16
N ALA A 348 -4.63 20.58 -7.54
CA ALA A 348 -3.46 21.00 -8.30
C ALA A 348 -2.33 21.37 -7.33
N THR A 349 -1.16 20.76 -7.48
CA THR A 349 0.00 20.94 -6.60
C THR A 349 1.16 21.54 -7.38
N MET A 350 1.87 22.50 -6.78
CA MET A 350 3.12 23.06 -7.32
C MET A 350 4.16 23.11 -6.20
N VAL A 351 5.27 22.42 -6.39
CA VAL A 351 6.47 22.49 -5.54
C VAL A 351 7.43 23.47 -6.18
N VAL A 352 7.79 24.50 -5.42
CA VAL A 352 8.69 25.56 -5.85
C VAL A 352 9.97 25.42 -5.05
N ASP A 353 11.11 25.24 -5.73
CA ASP A 353 12.43 25.05 -5.11
C ASP A 353 12.97 26.38 -4.56
N GLY A 354 12.60 27.48 -5.22
CA GLY A 354 12.90 28.84 -4.75
C GLY A 354 12.43 29.91 -5.73
N TRP A 355 12.53 31.16 -5.30
CA TRP A 355 12.28 32.32 -6.17
C TRP A 355 13.05 33.56 -5.74
N ASP A 356 13.30 34.44 -6.70
CA ASP A 356 13.78 35.79 -6.49
C ASP A 356 12.92 36.78 -7.30
N PHE A 357 11.99 37.42 -6.59
CA PHE A 357 11.13 38.48 -7.08
C PHE A 357 11.71 39.88 -6.86
N ARG A 358 12.98 40.04 -6.42
CA ARG A 358 13.60 41.36 -6.22
C ARG A 358 13.93 42.03 -7.57
N SER A 359 12.89 42.53 -8.23
CA SER A 359 12.94 43.39 -9.43
C SER A 359 12.60 44.84 -9.05
N THR A 360 12.45 45.74 -10.03
CA THR A 360 12.08 47.15 -9.79
C THR A 360 10.58 47.43 -9.81
N GLN A 361 9.71 46.43 -10.02
CA GLN A 361 8.26 46.63 -10.16
C GLN A 361 7.46 45.87 -9.07
N ILE A 362 6.39 46.48 -8.56
CA ILE A 362 5.43 45.86 -7.63
C ILE A 362 4.19 45.42 -8.43
N GLY A 363 3.54 44.34 -8.01
CA GLY A 363 2.32 43.83 -8.64
C GLY A 363 2.57 42.75 -9.71
N GLU A 364 3.82 42.28 -9.83
CA GLU A 364 4.14 41.10 -10.62
C GLU A 364 3.44 39.87 -10.03
N THR A 365 2.88 39.02 -10.88
CA THR A 365 2.16 37.83 -10.45
C THR A 365 2.57 36.59 -11.21
N ILE A 366 2.70 35.50 -10.47
CA ILE A 366 2.65 34.14 -11.01
C ILE A 366 1.39 33.51 -10.45
N SER A 367 0.55 32.99 -11.34
CA SER A 367 -0.65 32.28 -10.94
C SER A 367 -0.69 30.89 -11.54
N PHE A 368 -1.24 29.96 -10.77
CA PHE A 368 -1.34 28.55 -11.10
C PHE A 368 -2.73 28.07 -10.75
N GLY A 369 -3.42 27.44 -11.70
CA GLY A 369 -4.77 26.98 -11.44
C GLY A 369 -5.53 26.52 -12.66
N PHE A 370 -6.85 26.52 -12.52
CA PHE A 370 -7.76 25.90 -13.44
C PHE A 370 -8.38 26.90 -14.40
N ARG A 371 -8.35 26.57 -15.69
CA ARG A 371 -8.90 27.36 -16.80
C ARG A 371 -9.80 26.50 -17.68
N ASN A 372 -10.84 27.11 -18.23
CA ASN A 372 -11.81 26.49 -19.10
C ASN A 372 -11.64 26.96 -20.56
N THR A 373 -11.89 26.09 -21.53
CA THR A 373 -11.84 26.42 -22.97
C THR A 373 -13.08 25.89 -23.67
N VAL A 374 -13.90 26.77 -24.25
CA VAL A 374 -15.18 26.42 -24.87
C VAL A 374 -15.35 27.16 -26.19
N SER A 375 -15.56 26.44 -27.29
CA SER A 375 -15.84 27.02 -28.63
C SER A 375 -14.88 28.14 -29.05
N GLY A 376 -13.60 28.05 -28.66
CA GLY A 376 -12.56 29.05 -28.96
C GLY A 376 -12.44 30.19 -27.93
N THR A 377 -13.31 30.28 -26.92
CA THR A 377 -13.19 31.25 -25.82
C THR A 377 -12.53 30.59 -24.60
N VAL A 378 -11.50 31.25 -24.07
CA VAL A 378 -10.70 30.79 -22.93
C VAL A 378 -11.02 31.64 -21.71
N GLU A 379 -11.37 31.00 -20.57
CA GLU A 379 -11.79 31.69 -19.35
C GLU A 379 -11.23 30.99 -18.09
N ASP A 380 -10.63 31.73 -17.16
CA ASP A 380 -10.09 31.19 -15.90
C ASP A 380 -11.22 30.77 -14.93
N THR A 381 -10.97 29.81 -14.03
CA THR A 381 -11.95 29.34 -13.00
C THR A 381 -11.52 29.71 -11.58
N ALA A 382 -10.36 29.24 -11.16
CA ALA A 382 -9.80 29.49 -9.83
C ALA A 382 -8.29 29.32 -9.86
N HIS A 383 -7.55 30.27 -9.30
CA HIS A 383 -6.10 30.29 -9.31
C HIS A 383 -5.55 30.56 -7.91
N LEU A 384 -4.47 29.87 -7.55
CA LEU A 384 -3.51 30.34 -6.56
C LEU A 384 -2.71 31.48 -7.23
N VAL A 385 -2.51 32.59 -6.52
CA VAL A 385 -1.71 33.71 -7.03
C VAL A 385 -0.61 34.04 -6.03
N LEU A 386 0.63 33.96 -6.49
CA LEU A 386 1.80 34.56 -5.85
C LEU A 386 1.95 35.97 -6.43
N GLN A 387 1.74 36.97 -5.60
CA GLN A 387 1.84 38.37 -6.01
C GLN A 387 2.94 39.05 -5.24
N ARG A 388 3.83 39.75 -5.93
CA ARG A 388 4.73 40.68 -5.27
C ARG A 388 3.94 41.88 -4.74
N SER A 389 3.68 41.88 -3.45
CA SER A 389 2.87 42.87 -2.74
C SER A 389 3.68 44.05 -2.19
N GLY A 390 5.01 43.92 -2.13
CA GLY A 390 5.93 44.97 -1.69
C GLY A 390 7.34 44.77 -2.27
N LEU A 391 8.28 45.65 -1.91
CA LEU A 391 9.65 45.57 -2.41
C LEU A 391 10.33 44.24 -2.05
N ASP A 392 10.10 43.77 -0.81
CA ASP A 392 10.68 42.53 -0.27
C ASP A 392 9.62 41.49 0.13
N GLN A 393 8.40 41.61 -0.40
CA GLN A 393 7.26 40.80 0.04
C GLN A 393 6.49 40.20 -1.13
N VAL A 394 6.14 38.93 -0.97
CA VAL A 394 5.26 38.16 -1.85
C VAL A 394 4.08 37.68 -1.02
N SER A 395 2.89 38.07 -1.41
CA SER A 395 1.66 37.60 -0.79
C SER A 395 1.08 36.40 -1.54
N ILE A 396 0.54 35.45 -0.80
CA ILE A 396 -0.31 34.39 -1.34
C ILE A 396 -1.77 34.79 -1.20
N LEU A 397 -2.50 34.67 -2.30
CA LEU A 397 -3.94 34.87 -2.36
C LEU A 397 -4.58 33.85 -3.31
N GLY A 398 -5.90 33.82 -3.32
CA GLY A 398 -6.68 32.97 -4.21
C GLY A 398 -7.65 33.79 -5.03
N GLN A 399 -7.62 33.64 -6.35
CA GLN A 399 -8.49 34.38 -7.26
C GLN A 399 -9.57 33.46 -7.85
N GLY A 400 -10.82 33.76 -7.55
CA GLY A 400 -11.99 33.11 -8.11
C GLY A 400 -12.50 33.88 -9.33
N PHE A 401 -13.03 33.17 -10.31
CA PHE A 401 -13.60 33.77 -11.51
C PHE A 401 -15.06 33.33 -11.70
N GLY A 402 -15.91 34.27 -12.11
CA GLY A 402 -17.35 34.05 -12.34
C GLY A 402 -18.24 34.96 -11.51
N SER A 403 -19.55 34.93 -11.81
CA SER A 403 -20.53 35.74 -11.08
C SER A 403 -20.66 35.24 -9.64
N GLY A 404 -20.40 36.13 -8.68
CA GLY A 404 -20.49 35.83 -7.25
C GLY A 404 -19.26 35.14 -6.65
N SER A 405 -18.19 34.89 -7.41
CA SER A 405 -17.02 34.18 -6.87
C SER A 405 -16.30 35.01 -5.82
N GLY A 406 -16.00 34.41 -4.66
CA GLY A 406 -15.23 35.05 -3.61
C GLY A 406 -13.73 34.87 -3.80
N ASN A 407 -12.96 35.97 -3.71
CA ASN A 407 -11.49 35.91 -3.65
C ASN A 407 -11.04 35.63 -2.20
N ILE A 408 -9.96 34.87 -2.06
CA ILE A 408 -9.22 34.74 -0.80
C ILE A 408 -8.29 35.94 -0.74
N ALA A 409 -8.46 36.78 0.29
CA ALA A 409 -7.63 37.96 0.48
C ALA A 409 -6.15 37.57 0.74
N PRO A 410 -5.19 38.45 0.41
CA PRO A 410 -3.79 38.22 0.74
C PRO A 410 -3.63 38.08 2.26
N ALA A 411 -3.19 36.91 2.72
CA ALA A 411 -3.13 36.59 4.16
C ALA A 411 -1.74 36.13 4.62
N VAL A 412 -0.92 35.60 3.72
CA VAL A 412 0.41 35.04 4.03
C VAL A 412 1.48 35.80 3.26
N LEU A 413 2.54 36.21 3.96
CA LEU A 413 3.67 36.94 3.41
C LEU A 413 4.92 36.07 3.40
N PHE A 414 5.52 35.95 2.22
CA PHE A 414 6.84 35.37 2.00
C PHE A 414 7.84 36.47 1.65
N PRO A 415 9.14 36.26 1.91
CA PRO A 415 10.18 37.15 1.40
C PRO A 415 10.22 37.15 -0.13
N ALA A 416 10.61 38.28 -0.72
CA ALA A 416 10.82 38.38 -2.17
C ALA A 416 11.95 37.46 -2.68
N LEU A 417 12.91 37.12 -1.82
CA LEU A 417 13.85 36.02 -2.04
C LEU A 417 13.45 34.85 -1.14
N GLN A 418 13.08 33.73 -1.73
CA GLN A 418 12.76 32.49 -1.02
C GLN A 418 13.68 31.38 -1.49
N GLU A 419 14.45 30.82 -0.54
CA GLU A 419 15.42 29.75 -0.80
C GLU A 419 14.99 28.40 -0.22
N VAL A 420 13.95 28.40 0.63
CA VAL A 420 13.38 27.17 1.21
C VAL A 420 12.25 26.68 0.31
N PRO A 421 12.26 25.40 -0.11
CA PRO A 421 11.20 24.86 -0.95
C PRO A 421 9.82 24.97 -0.29
N VAL A 422 8.82 25.29 -1.10
CA VAL A 422 7.43 25.41 -0.65
C VAL A 422 6.52 24.61 -1.58
N GLN A 423 5.68 23.77 -1.00
CA GLN A 423 4.61 23.10 -1.71
C GLN A 423 3.32 23.89 -1.58
N PHE A 424 2.68 24.20 -2.71
CA PHE A 424 1.38 24.85 -2.78
C PHE A 424 0.32 23.89 -3.33
N VAL A 425 -0.89 23.96 -2.79
CA VAL A 425 -2.02 23.11 -3.20
C VAL A 425 -3.26 23.99 -3.43
N LEU A 426 -3.85 23.85 -4.61
CA LEU A 426 -5.16 24.43 -4.97
C LEU A 426 -6.18 23.29 -5.09
N GLN A 427 -7.11 23.23 -4.13
CA GLN A 427 -8.27 22.34 -4.19
C GLN A 427 -9.39 23.05 -4.95
N LEU A 428 -10.06 22.36 -5.88
CA LEU A 428 -11.26 22.84 -6.56
C LEU A 428 -12.35 21.78 -6.45
N ASN A 429 -13.53 22.16 -5.94
CA ASN A 429 -14.68 21.29 -5.83
C ASN A 429 -15.89 21.91 -6.55
N LYS A 430 -16.52 21.11 -7.42
CA LYS A 430 -17.71 21.51 -8.20
C LYS A 430 -18.95 20.70 -7.87
N GLN A 431 -18.91 19.79 -6.88
CA GLN A 431 -20.07 19.00 -6.47
C GLN A 431 -20.86 19.63 -5.34
N VAL A 432 -20.15 20.20 -4.38
CA VAL A 432 -20.75 20.83 -3.19
C VAL A 432 -20.26 22.27 -3.06
N ASN A 433 -21.03 23.11 -2.36
CA ASN A 433 -20.55 24.41 -1.89
C ASN A 433 -19.71 24.26 -0.61
N LEU A 434 -19.19 25.38 -0.08
CA LEU A 434 -18.39 25.39 1.16
C LEU A 434 -19.11 24.79 2.38
N ASN A 435 -20.45 24.79 2.39
CA ASN A 435 -21.26 24.24 3.48
C ASN A 435 -21.60 22.75 3.27
N GLY A 436 -21.01 22.10 2.25
CA GLY A 436 -21.27 20.69 1.93
C GLY A 436 -22.60 20.43 1.24
N ILE A 437 -23.33 21.47 0.83
CA ILE A 437 -24.61 21.32 0.14
C ILE A 437 -24.35 21.01 -1.33
N SER A 438 -24.95 19.91 -1.81
CA SER A 438 -24.90 19.53 -3.22
C SER A 438 -25.51 20.61 -4.11
N LEU A 439 -24.85 20.87 -5.22
CA LEU A 439 -25.22 21.95 -6.13
C LEU A 439 -26.38 21.52 -7.04
N ILE A 440 -27.00 22.42 -7.81
CA ILE A 440 -28.11 22.10 -8.77
C ILE A 440 -27.59 22.19 -10.20
N SER A 441 -27.93 21.19 -11.03
CA SER A 441 -27.36 21.04 -12.38
C SER A 441 -27.74 22.25 -13.24
N GLY A 442 -26.78 22.80 -14.00
CA GLY A 442 -27.00 23.97 -14.86
C GLY A 442 -26.91 25.34 -14.18
N ALA A 443 -26.50 25.44 -12.91
CA ALA A 443 -26.23 26.71 -12.27
C ALA A 443 -25.00 27.42 -12.88
N SER A 444 -25.02 28.75 -12.98
CA SER A 444 -23.88 29.54 -13.47
C SER A 444 -22.65 29.46 -12.56
N ALA A 445 -22.85 29.25 -11.25
CA ALA A 445 -21.82 29.20 -10.23
C ALA A 445 -22.29 28.37 -9.02
N GLY A 446 -21.37 27.97 -8.14
CA GLY A 446 -21.72 27.45 -6.82
C GLY A 446 -20.71 26.55 -6.12
N GLY A 447 -19.65 26.10 -6.79
CA GLY A 447 -18.61 25.27 -6.15
C GLY A 447 -17.70 26.08 -5.22
N PHE A 448 -16.60 25.49 -4.78
CA PHE A 448 -15.59 26.21 -4.00
C PHE A 448 -14.17 25.83 -4.40
N TYR A 449 -13.22 26.64 -3.95
CA TYR A 449 -11.80 26.31 -3.99
C TYR A 449 -11.13 26.66 -2.66
N ARG A 450 -10.01 25.98 -2.36
CA ARG A 450 -9.17 26.25 -1.18
C ARG A 450 -7.71 26.29 -1.59
N VAL A 451 -6.94 27.08 -0.85
CA VAL A 451 -5.51 27.24 -1.05
C VAL A 451 -4.77 26.78 0.21
N PHE A 452 -3.75 25.96 0.03
CA PHE A 452 -2.86 25.49 1.08
C PHE A 452 -1.40 25.71 0.69
N TYR A 453 -0.54 25.81 1.70
CA TYR A 453 0.91 25.78 1.51
C TYR A 453 1.60 24.95 2.61
N GLN A 454 2.80 24.46 2.31
CA GLN A 454 3.66 23.74 3.24
C GLN A 454 5.13 24.08 2.93
N PRO A 455 5.81 24.87 3.78
CA PRO A 455 7.25 24.95 3.74
C PRO A 455 7.85 23.56 4.00
N LEU A 456 9.01 23.26 3.41
CA LEU A 456 9.71 22.00 3.59
C LEU A 456 9.80 21.59 5.07
N GLY A 457 9.34 20.38 5.40
CA GLY A 457 9.38 19.82 6.75
C GLY A 457 8.35 20.39 7.75
N GLN A 458 7.36 21.15 7.30
CA GLN A 458 6.25 21.65 8.14
C GLN A 458 4.91 20.99 7.78
N GLU A 459 3.87 21.23 8.59
CA GLU A 459 2.49 20.83 8.27
C GLU A 459 1.86 21.76 7.23
N PHE A 460 0.83 21.26 6.52
CA PHE A 460 0.05 22.10 5.62
C PHE A 460 -0.74 23.16 6.39
N THR A 461 -0.70 24.39 5.90
CA THR A 461 -1.50 25.51 6.39
C THR A 461 -2.48 25.96 5.32
N GLU A 462 -3.77 26.07 5.67
CA GLU A 462 -4.79 26.64 4.79
C GLU A 462 -4.67 28.16 4.77
N VAL A 463 -4.55 28.75 3.58
CA VAL A 463 -4.59 30.20 3.37
C VAL A 463 -6.03 30.71 3.43
N GLY A 464 -6.96 29.93 2.88
CA GLY A 464 -8.38 30.19 2.96
C GLY A 464 -9.19 29.50 1.88
N SER A 465 -10.46 29.89 1.78
CA SER A 465 -11.44 29.31 0.86
C SER A 465 -12.23 30.37 0.10
N GLY A 466 -12.55 30.11 -1.17
CA GLY A 466 -13.42 30.95 -2.00
C GLY A 466 -14.62 30.15 -2.54
N ALA A 467 -15.81 30.74 -2.48
CA ALA A 467 -17.06 30.11 -2.92
C ALA A 467 -17.53 30.63 -4.28
N ALA A 468 -18.59 30.00 -4.81
CA ALA A 468 -19.28 30.37 -6.04
C ALA A 468 -18.34 30.42 -7.24
N VAL A 469 -17.45 29.43 -7.35
CA VAL A 469 -16.69 29.23 -8.59
C VAL A 469 -17.63 28.90 -9.73
N ARG A 470 -17.28 29.37 -10.92
CA ARG A 470 -18.08 29.17 -12.12
C ARG A 470 -18.27 27.68 -12.42
N GLN A 471 -19.52 27.31 -12.67
CA GLN A 471 -19.92 25.93 -12.99
C GLN A 471 -20.25 25.74 -14.46
N THR A 472 -20.81 26.77 -15.11
CA THR A 472 -21.19 26.66 -16.53
C THR A 472 -19.97 26.43 -17.42
N ARG A 473 -20.10 25.40 -18.27
CA ARG A 473 -19.23 25.01 -19.39
C ARG A 473 -18.00 24.20 -18.95
N ASN A 474 -17.72 23.12 -19.68
CA ASN A 474 -17.13 21.92 -19.11
C ASN A 474 -15.69 21.65 -19.59
N GLY A 475 -14.72 21.61 -18.65
CA GLY A 475 -13.34 21.15 -18.88
C GLY A 475 -12.28 22.10 -18.34
N ASN A 476 -11.81 21.85 -17.11
CA ASN A 476 -10.81 22.71 -16.45
C ASN A 476 -9.38 22.18 -16.67
N HIS A 477 -8.62 22.83 -17.55
CA HIS A 477 -7.22 22.56 -17.81
C HIS A 477 -6.33 23.26 -16.78
N LEU A 478 -5.19 22.66 -16.47
CA LEU A 478 -4.19 23.28 -15.61
C LEU A 478 -3.36 24.29 -16.41
N THR A 479 -3.30 25.53 -15.93
CA THR A 479 -2.54 26.61 -16.56
C THR A 479 -1.68 27.34 -15.54
N MET A 480 -0.56 27.87 -16.04
CA MET A 480 0.26 28.83 -15.35
C MET A 480 0.23 30.12 -16.15
N LYS A 481 0.04 31.23 -15.45
CA LYS A 481 0.01 32.56 -16.04
C LYS A 481 0.99 33.44 -15.29
N ILE A 482 1.81 34.14 -16.07
CA ILE A 482 2.81 35.06 -15.58
C ILE A 482 2.44 36.44 -16.11
N SER A 483 2.38 37.40 -15.20
CA SER A 483 2.11 38.81 -15.52
C SER A 483 3.16 39.70 -14.86
N GLY A 484 3.77 40.59 -15.65
CA GLY A 484 4.78 41.53 -15.17
C GLY A 484 6.21 41.17 -15.59
N SER A 485 7.19 41.49 -14.74
CA SER A 485 8.63 41.41 -15.04
C SER A 485 9.41 40.35 -14.24
N VAL A 486 8.74 39.27 -13.82
CA VAL A 486 9.36 38.13 -13.11
C VAL A 486 10.68 37.71 -13.76
N GLY A 487 11.78 37.81 -13.03
CA GLY A 487 13.12 37.40 -13.47
C GLY A 487 13.96 38.46 -14.20
N ALA A 488 13.46 39.69 -14.38
CA ALA A 488 14.29 40.79 -14.88
C ALA A 488 15.41 41.16 -13.89
N GLY A 489 16.59 41.51 -14.39
CA GLY A 489 17.72 41.95 -13.54
C GLY A 489 18.40 40.85 -12.72
N GLY A 490 18.16 39.58 -13.03
CA GLY A 490 18.80 38.43 -12.36
C GLY A 490 17.89 37.62 -11.44
N GLY A 491 16.62 38.00 -11.27
CA GLY A 491 15.63 37.22 -10.52
C GLY A 491 15.25 35.91 -11.22
N TYR A 492 14.46 35.07 -10.55
CA TYR A 492 14.01 33.78 -11.11
C TYR A 492 12.77 33.23 -10.38
N PHE A 493 12.14 32.23 -10.98
CA PHE A 493 11.14 31.39 -10.32
C PHE A 493 11.39 29.94 -10.73
N ASP A 494 11.68 29.09 -9.75
CA ASP A 494 12.21 27.74 -9.96
C ASP A 494 11.19 26.70 -9.53
N VAL A 495 10.58 26.03 -10.50
CA VAL A 495 9.56 25.01 -10.28
C VAL A 495 10.21 23.64 -10.30
N ASP A 496 10.22 22.96 -9.15
CA ASP A 496 10.69 21.59 -9.02
C ASP A 496 9.67 20.64 -9.64
N ARG A 497 8.40 20.79 -9.25
CA ARG A 497 7.36 19.81 -9.58
C ARG A 497 5.98 20.44 -9.69
N VAL A 498 5.19 20.00 -10.66
CA VAL A 498 3.75 20.30 -10.73
C VAL A 498 2.99 18.99 -10.84
N SER A 499 1.87 18.87 -10.11
CA SER A 499 0.99 17.72 -10.21
C SER A 499 -0.49 17.99 -10.06
N PHE A 500 -1.30 17.03 -10.50
CA PHE A 500 -2.74 17.01 -10.32
C PHE A 500 -3.15 15.69 -9.68
N ASN A 501 -3.92 15.74 -8.59
CA ASN A 501 -4.33 14.58 -7.81
C ASN A 501 -5.85 14.61 -7.56
N SER A 502 -6.43 13.43 -7.36
CA SER A 502 -7.82 13.26 -6.91
C SER A 502 -7.96 13.25 -5.38
N ALA A 503 -6.82 13.25 -4.66
CA ALA A 503 -6.73 13.33 -3.20
C ALA A 503 -5.71 14.40 -2.78
N PHE A 504 -5.77 14.81 -1.51
CA PHE A 504 -4.83 15.78 -0.93
C PHE A 504 -3.40 15.20 -0.87
N PRO A 505 -2.36 15.96 -1.25
CA PRO A 505 -0.99 15.43 -1.39
C PRO A 505 -0.23 15.28 -0.05
N ALA A 506 0.80 14.42 -0.03
CA ALA A 506 1.72 14.25 1.10
C ALA A 506 2.71 15.42 1.26
N ALA A 507 3.27 15.57 2.46
CA ALA A 507 4.23 16.62 2.85
C ALA A 507 5.70 16.29 2.44
N LEU A 508 6.53 17.31 2.22
CA LEU A 508 7.96 17.17 1.83
C LEU A 508 8.90 16.80 3.02
N ALA A 509 9.87 15.90 2.80
CA ALA A 509 10.93 15.50 3.76
C ALA A 509 12.23 16.33 3.61
N PRO A 510 13.00 16.62 4.68
CA PRO A 510 14.16 17.53 4.63
C PRO A 510 15.38 16.95 3.88
N ALA A 511 16.15 17.80 3.21
CA ALA A 511 17.36 17.41 2.46
C ALA A 511 18.61 17.19 3.35
N SER A 512 18.66 17.82 4.54
CA SER A 512 19.71 17.66 5.57
C SER A 512 19.13 18.01 6.95
N GLY A 513 19.84 17.66 8.04
CA GLY A 513 19.35 17.88 9.41
C GLY A 513 18.71 16.65 10.03
N VAL A 514 17.68 16.83 10.88
CA VAL A 514 17.00 15.72 11.59
C VAL A 514 15.49 15.77 11.36
N LEU A 515 14.92 14.71 10.80
CA LEU A 515 13.48 14.48 10.73
C LEU A 515 12.99 13.91 12.07
N SER A 516 12.13 14.65 12.77
CA SER A 516 11.55 14.18 14.04
C SER A 516 10.23 13.46 13.81
N LEU A 517 10.17 12.18 14.17
CA LEU A 517 8.97 11.34 14.09
C LEU A 517 8.43 11.09 15.50
N LEU A 518 7.28 11.70 15.79
CA LEU A 518 6.62 11.64 17.10
C LEU A 518 5.59 10.51 17.15
N ALA A 519 5.82 9.52 18.01
CA ALA A 519 4.80 8.55 18.40
C ALA A 519 4.43 8.77 19.88
N THR A 520 3.35 9.50 20.13
CA THR A 520 2.94 9.87 21.49
C THR A 520 2.48 8.67 22.31
N SER A 521 1.66 7.79 21.69
CA SER A 521 1.10 6.58 22.30
C SER A 521 0.71 5.57 21.22
N GLY A 522 0.58 4.29 21.57
CA GLY A 522 0.21 3.24 20.61
C GLY A 522 1.29 2.97 19.56
N THR A 523 0.89 2.47 18.40
CA THR A 523 1.80 2.09 17.31
C THR A 523 1.55 2.98 16.08
N LEU A 524 2.62 3.57 15.55
CA LEU A 524 2.62 4.38 14.33
C LEU A 524 3.60 3.77 13.33
N THR A 525 3.18 3.49 12.10
CA THR A 525 4.10 3.05 11.03
C THR A 525 4.74 4.26 10.35
N GLN A 526 5.90 4.09 9.73
CA GLN A 526 6.56 5.15 8.96
C GLN A 526 5.65 5.71 7.85
N ALA A 527 4.84 4.86 7.20
CA ALA A 527 3.88 5.28 6.19
C ALA A 527 2.76 6.16 6.78
N SER A 528 2.20 5.77 7.93
CA SER A 528 1.19 6.58 8.63
C SER A 528 1.74 7.89 9.18
N ALA A 529 3.07 7.97 9.39
CA ALA A 529 3.77 9.22 9.73
C ALA A 529 4.03 10.12 8.50
N GLY A 530 3.56 9.74 7.31
CA GLY A 530 3.75 10.50 6.07
C GLY A 530 5.01 10.13 5.28
N TYR A 531 5.78 9.13 5.74
CA TYR A 531 7.06 8.73 5.17
C TYR A 531 7.08 7.23 4.83
N PRO A 532 6.34 6.78 3.79
CA PRO A 532 6.32 5.38 3.39
C PRO A 532 7.72 4.85 3.00
N ARG A 533 8.62 5.74 2.59
CA ARG A 533 10.04 5.45 2.36
C ARG A 533 10.89 6.62 2.83
N LEU A 534 11.88 6.34 3.67
CA LEU A 534 12.87 7.33 4.12
C LEU A 534 14.15 7.15 3.29
N SER A 535 14.60 8.21 2.62
CA SER A 535 15.80 8.16 1.80
C SER A 535 16.58 9.46 1.84
N GLY A 536 17.89 9.37 2.03
CA GLY A 536 18.77 10.53 2.07
C GLY A 536 19.81 10.47 3.20
N THR A 537 20.46 11.60 3.44
CA THR A 537 21.55 11.72 4.43
C THR A 537 21.13 12.38 5.74
N PHE A 538 19.88 12.83 5.84
CA PHE A 538 19.32 13.41 7.07
C PHE A 538 19.19 12.36 8.17
N GLY A 539 19.33 12.77 9.43
CA GLY A 539 19.08 11.90 10.58
C GLY A 539 17.59 11.78 10.88
N VAL A 540 17.20 10.74 11.60
CA VAL A 540 15.83 10.57 12.10
C VAL A 540 15.85 10.55 13.62
N ALA A 541 14.92 11.26 14.26
CA ALA A 541 14.71 11.21 15.70
C ALA A 541 13.33 10.63 16.01
N LYS A 542 13.30 9.45 16.64
CA LYS A 542 12.09 8.88 17.24
C LYS A 542 11.87 9.51 18.61
N THR A 543 10.75 10.20 18.77
CA THR A 543 10.32 10.85 20.02
C THR A 543 8.96 10.31 20.50
N GLY A 544 8.58 10.65 21.73
CA GLY A 544 7.33 10.19 22.38
C GLY A 544 7.38 8.75 22.91
N ALA A 545 6.45 8.41 23.80
CA ALA A 545 6.46 7.14 24.53
C ALA A 545 5.95 5.93 23.72
N GLY A 546 5.26 6.16 22.60
CA GLY A 546 4.71 5.12 21.74
C GLY A 546 5.76 4.38 20.90
N THR A 547 5.26 3.46 20.07
CA THR A 547 6.05 2.64 19.14
C THR A 547 6.00 3.24 17.74
N LEU A 548 7.17 3.46 17.14
CA LEU A 548 7.32 3.74 15.71
C LEU A 548 7.80 2.48 15.00
N VAL A 549 7.14 2.10 13.90
CA VAL A 549 7.45 0.88 13.13
C VAL A 549 8.09 1.26 11.80
N PHE A 550 9.28 0.73 11.54
CA PHE A 550 9.93 0.75 10.23
C PHE A 550 9.74 -0.61 9.57
N ASP A 551 8.73 -0.70 8.70
CA ASP A 551 8.24 -1.91 8.03
C ASP A 551 8.63 -1.99 6.54
N ALA A 552 9.42 -1.03 6.04
CA ALA A 552 9.95 -1.03 4.69
C ALA A 552 11.47 -0.79 4.67
N ALA A 553 12.12 -1.09 3.54
CA ALA A 553 13.53 -0.79 3.33
C ALA A 553 13.74 0.73 3.14
N ASN A 554 14.67 1.30 3.90
CA ASN A 554 14.97 2.73 3.87
C ASN A 554 16.44 2.97 3.49
N PRO A 555 16.74 3.56 2.30
CA PRO A 555 18.09 3.98 1.95
C PRO A 555 18.43 5.32 2.64
N LEU A 556 18.45 5.26 3.97
CA LEU A 556 18.80 6.34 4.87
C LEU A 556 20.22 6.12 5.36
N THR A 557 21.10 7.09 5.19
CA THR A 557 22.50 7.02 5.67
C THR A 557 22.73 7.89 6.92
N GLY A 558 21.85 8.87 7.17
CA GLY A 558 21.87 9.63 8.42
C GLY A 558 21.52 8.76 9.63
N SER A 559 21.96 9.18 10.81
CA SER A 559 21.75 8.40 12.05
C SER A 559 20.28 8.39 12.48
N THR A 560 19.80 7.24 12.93
CA THR A 560 18.47 7.07 13.54
C THR A 560 18.61 7.03 15.06
N THR A 561 18.14 8.08 15.73
CA THR A 561 18.19 8.24 17.18
C THR A 561 16.85 7.88 17.80
N VAL A 562 16.86 7.01 18.81
CA VAL A 562 15.67 6.66 19.60
C VAL A 562 15.77 7.36 20.95
N GLN A 563 15.03 8.47 21.10
CA GLN A 563 15.08 9.29 22.31
C GLN A 563 14.12 8.81 23.39
N ALA A 564 12.98 8.24 22.99
CA ALA A 564 11.97 7.72 23.90
C ALA A 564 11.10 6.66 23.21
N GLY A 565 10.52 5.77 24.03
CA GLY A 565 9.61 4.74 23.58
C GLY A 565 10.31 3.68 22.74
N ARG A 566 9.58 3.09 21.78
CA ARG A 566 10.08 1.96 20.99
C ARG A 566 10.25 2.34 19.52
N LEU A 567 11.38 1.98 18.93
CA LEU A 567 11.54 1.82 17.49
C LEU A 567 11.49 0.32 17.19
N HIS A 568 10.53 -0.11 16.37
CA HIS A 568 10.36 -1.51 15.99
C HIS A 568 10.75 -1.70 14.52
N LEU A 569 11.71 -2.57 14.27
CA LEU A 569 12.17 -2.92 12.94
C LEU A 569 11.36 -4.13 12.47
N GLY A 570 10.48 -3.88 11.50
CA GLY A 570 9.64 -4.89 10.86
C GLY A 570 10.21 -5.42 9.55
N ASN A 571 11.28 -4.80 9.03
CA ASN A 571 11.92 -5.15 7.77
C ASN A 571 13.43 -5.35 7.96
N ALA A 572 14.00 -6.39 7.34
CA ALA A 572 15.42 -6.73 7.47
C ALA A 572 16.38 -5.61 7.02
N SER A 573 15.93 -4.78 6.08
CA SER A 573 16.68 -3.66 5.50
C SER A 573 16.17 -2.30 5.97
N ALA A 574 15.43 -2.25 7.09
CA ALA A 574 14.85 -1.02 7.62
C ALA A 574 15.89 0.08 7.88
N LEU A 575 17.11 -0.28 8.29
CA LEU A 575 18.19 0.64 8.66
C LEU A 575 19.57 0.17 8.17
N ALA A 576 19.62 -0.58 7.06
CA ALA A 576 20.83 -1.24 6.57
C ALA A 576 22.06 -0.31 6.39
N ALA A 577 21.84 0.97 6.09
CA ALA A 577 22.89 1.97 5.94
C ALA A 577 22.89 3.05 7.05
N SER A 578 21.96 2.98 8.01
CA SER A 578 21.78 3.98 9.06
C SER A 578 22.42 3.53 10.37
N ARG A 579 23.15 4.44 11.03
CA ARG A 579 23.65 4.21 12.38
C ARG A 579 22.52 4.40 13.39
N VAL A 580 22.29 3.38 14.23
CA VAL A 580 21.25 3.38 15.26
C VAL A 580 21.82 3.89 16.60
N VAL A 581 21.10 4.81 17.25
CA VAL A 581 21.50 5.45 18.51
C VAL A 581 20.37 5.36 19.54
N PRO A 582 20.29 4.28 20.33
CA PRO A 582 19.33 4.15 21.41
C PRO A 582 19.79 4.97 22.63
N LEU A 583 19.14 6.10 22.90
CA LEU A 583 19.41 6.92 24.10
C LEU A 583 18.64 6.38 25.31
N ALA A 584 18.97 6.88 26.50
CA ALA A 584 18.26 6.52 27.73
C ALA A 584 16.74 6.77 27.59
N GLY A 585 15.93 5.74 27.87
CA GLY A 585 14.47 5.76 27.68
C GLY A 585 13.99 5.34 26.28
N GLY A 586 14.91 5.13 25.34
CA GLY A 586 14.65 4.57 24.02
C GLY A 586 15.00 3.09 23.92
N THR A 587 14.17 2.33 23.18
CA THR A 587 14.39 0.91 22.93
C THR A 587 14.24 0.60 21.44
N VAL A 588 15.22 -0.10 20.87
CA VAL A 588 15.13 -0.69 19.53
C VAL A 588 14.70 -2.14 19.68
N THR A 589 13.75 -2.58 18.87
CA THR A 589 13.28 -3.97 18.84
C THR A 589 13.07 -4.49 17.44
N LEU A 590 13.00 -5.81 17.32
CA LEU A 590 12.83 -6.52 16.07
C LEU A 590 11.48 -7.27 16.06
N SER A 591 10.95 -7.51 14.86
CA SER A 591 9.97 -8.59 14.66
C SER A 591 10.57 -9.93 15.11
N ALA A 592 9.72 -10.84 15.59
CA ALA A 592 10.16 -12.17 16.01
C ALA A 592 10.93 -12.88 14.88
N GLY A 593 12.07 -13.50 15.20
CA GLY A 593 12.93 -14.21 14.25
C GLY A 593 13.55 -13.34 13.15
N LEU A 594 13.40 -12.02 13.18
CA LEU A 594 13.96 -11.15 12.14
C LEU A 594 15.48 -11.15 12.21
N ARG A 595 16.13 -11.45 11.09
CA ARG A 595 17.55 -11.21 10.87
C ARG A 595 17.69 -9.89 10.13
N THR A 596 18.25 -8.87 10.78
CA THR A 596 18.36 -7.52 10.21
C THR A 596 19.79 -7.03 10.18
N THR A 597 20.09 -6.16 9.22
CA THR A 597 21.36 -5.48 9.10
C THR A 597 21.18 -4.00 9.42
N VAL A 598 22.12 -3.42 10.18
CA VAL A 598 22.18 -1.97 10.44
C VAL A 598 23.54 -1.40 10.07
N GLY A 599 23.55 -0.15 9.59
CA GLY A 599 24.77 0.52 9.14
C GLY A 599 25.76 0.83 10.27
N GLY A 600 25.27 0.87 11.51
CA GLY A 600 26.09 0.97 12.71
C GLY A 600 25.23 0.97 13.98
N LEU A 601 25.86 0.78 15.15
CA LEU A 601 25.14 0.77 16.43
C LEU A 601 25.93 1.47 17.54
N ALA A 602 25.29 2.44 18.19
CA ALA A 602 25.78 3.06 19.43
C ALA A 602 25.28 2.28 20.66
N ALA A 603 25.71 1.03 20.84
CA ALA A 603 25.15 0.11 21.83
C ALA A 603 25.25 0.61 23.29
N ARG A 604 26.14 1.58 23.54
CA ARG A 604 26.43 2.16 24.87
C ARG A 604 25.89 3.58 25.05
N ALA A 605 24.95 4.01 24.21
CA ALA A 605 24.35 5.34 24.27
C ALA A 605 23.30 5.52 25.41
N GLY A 606 23.06 4.47 26.20
CA GLY A 606 22.24 4.49 27.41
C GLY A 606 20.84 3.88 27.25
N GLY A 607 20.40 3.61 26.03
CA GLY A 607 19.16 2.87 25.74
C GLY A 607 19.37 1.38 25.53
N LEU A 608 18.33 0.71 25.04
CA LEU A 608 18.29 -0.74 24.82
C LEU A 608 18.24 -1.09 23.33
N THR A 609 18.99 -2.12 22.97
CA THR A 609 18.78 -2.92 21.75
C THR A 609 18.31 -4.30 22.19
N ASP A 610 17.00 -4.55 22.08
CA ASP A 610 16.38 -5.81 22.45
C ASP A 610 16.13 -6.63 21.18
N VAL A 611 16.92 -7.70 20.99
CA VAL A 611 16.83 -8.53 19.79
C VAL A 611 15.59 -9.43 19.79
N GLY A 612 14.86 -9.56 20.91
CA GLY A 612 13.79 -10.55 21.02
C GLY A 612 14.32 -11.94 20.64
N SER A 613 13.67 -12.60 19.68
CA SER A 613 14.13 -13.87 19.09
C SER A 613 14.88 -13.70 17.76
N GLY A 614 15.29 -12.48 17.42
CA GLY A 614 15.94 -12.13 16.15
C GLY A 614 17.47 -12.07 16.23
N MET A 615 18.05 -11.48 15.19
CA MET A 615 19.49 -11.29 15.00
C MET A 615 19.76 -9.91 14.41
N VAL A 616 20.80 -9.25 14.89
CA VAL A 616 21.32 -8.01 14.32
C VAL A 616 22.75 -8.21 13.84
N THR A 617 23.01 -7.85 12.59
CA THR A 617 24.37 -7.67 12.07
C THR A 617 24.67 -6.18 11.93
N VAL A 618 25.75 -5.73 12.54
CA VAL A 618 26.21 -4.34 12.52
C VAL A 618 27.38 -4.24 11.54
N VAL A 619 27.17 -3.56 10.41
CA VAL A 619 28.14 -3.51 9.29
C VAL A 619 29.41 -2.72 9.65
N GLY A 620 29.31 -1.74 10.55
CA GLY A 620 30.48 -1.00 10.99
C GLY A 620 30.24 -0.08 12.18
N GLY A 621 31.32 0.39 12.80
CA GLY A 621 31.27 1.38 13.88
C GLY A 621 30.92 0.83 15.27
N LEU A 622 30.84 -0.50 15.45
CA LEU A 622 30.77 -1.17 16.75
C LEU A 622 31.97 -2.12 16.87
N SER A 623 32.86 -1.89 17.85
CA SER A 623 33.98 -2.79 18.10
C SER A 623 33.52 -4.06 18.82
N VAL A 624 34.26 -5.16 18.67
CA VAL A 624 34.01 -6.41 19.42
C VAL A 624 34.01 -6.14 20.93
N ALA A 625 34.97 -5.37 21.42
CA ALA A 625 35.04 -5.00 22.84
C ALA A 625 33.80 -4.22 23.31
N ASP A 626 33.34 -3.24 22.53
CA ASP A 626 32.12 -2.48 22.87
C ASP A 626 30.84 -3.31 22.77
N MET A 627 30.78 -4.26 21.83
CA MET A 627 29.68 -5.21 21.73
C MET A 627 29.62 -6.12 22.95
N VAL A 628 30.74 -6.75 23.34
CA VAL A 628 30.79 -7.64 24.50
C VAL A 628 30.44 -6.89 25.78
N MET A 629 30.96 -5.67 25.97
CA MET A 629 30.56 -4.83 27.11
C MET A 629 29.06 -4.51 27.10
N ALA A 630 28.47 -4.24 25.93
CA ALA A 630 27.04 -3.98 25.82
C ALA A 630 26.18 -5.22 26.08
N LEU A 631 26.64 -6.41 25.67
CA LEU A 631 26.02 -7.70 25.99
C LEU A 631 26.09 -7.96 27.50
N GLN A 632 27.26 -7.82 28.12
CA GLN A 632 27.41 -7.97 29.58
C GLN A 632 26.52 -6.98 30.35
N THR A 633 26.35 -5.76 29.85
CA THR A 633 25.45 -4.76 30.45
C THR A 633 23.98 -5.20 30.38
N GLY A 634 23.54 -5.78 29.26
CA GLY A 634 22.17 -6.28 29.12
C GLY A 634 21.93 -7.61 29.83
N HIS A 635 22.95 -8.48 29.88
CA HIS A 635 22.98 -9.76 30.58
C HIS A 635 22.76 -9.58 32.08
N GLY A 636 23.41 -8.57 32.69
CA GLY A 636 23.25 -8.24 34.10
C GLY A 636 23.71 -9.37 35.02
N ASP A 637 22.79 -9.91 35.81
CA ASP A 637 22.99 -11.04 36.72
C ASP A 637 22.75 -12.42 36.08
N GLY A 638 22.61 -12.46 34.75
CA GLY A 638 22.26 -13.67 34.00
C GLY A 638 20.83 -13.68 33.48
N SER A 639 19.98 -12.76 33.94
CA SER A 639 18.54 -12.75 33.62
C SER A 639 18.18 -12.09 32.29
N TRP A 640 19.13 -11.40 31.63
CA TRP A 640 18.85 -10.56 30.45
C TRP A 640 17.83 -9.44 30.70
N THR A 641 17.69 -8.97 31.94
CA THR A 641 16.80 -7.83 32.28
C THR A 641 17.55 -6.50 32.47
N GLY A 642 18.77 -6.36 31.94
CA GLY A 642 19.54 -5.12 32.02
C GLY A 642 18.78 -3.91 31.45
N GLY A 643 18.96 -2.74 32.07
CA GLY A 643 18.27 -1.51 31.71
C GLY A 643 18.86 -0.74 30.52
N SER A 644 20.01 -1.19 30.00
CA SER A 644 20.68 -0.63 28.83
C SER A 644 21.56 -1.70 28.16
N GLY A 645 22.13 -1.39 26.99
CA GLY A 645 22.98 -2.32 26.25
C GLY A 645 22.20 -3.22 25.30
N ILE A 646 22.75 -4.41 25.03
CA ILE A 646 22.16 -5.41 24.14
C ILE A 646 21.50 -6.48 24.99
N THR A 647 20.22 -6.76 24.76
CA THR A 647 19.46 -7.75 25.52
C THR A 647 18.53 -8.58 24.63
N SER A 648 17.88 -9.58 25.22
CA SER A 648 16.78 -10.33 24.62
C SER A 648 15.67 -10.57 25.63
N THR A 649 14.52 -9.96 25.38
CA THR A 649 13.29 -10.25 26.14
C THR A 649 12.82 -11.70 25.96
N ALA A 650 13.14 -12.33 24.82
CA ALA A 650 12.83 -13.75 24.59
C ALA A 650 13.73 -14.67 25.45
N ALA A 651 15.04 -14.38 25.56
CA ALA A 651 15.95 -15.12 26.42
C ALA A 651 15.56 -14.98 27.90
N ALA A 652 15.26 -13.75 28.35
CA ALA A 652 14.76 -13.51 29.71
C ALA A 652 13.49 -14.33 30.01
N THR A 653 12.56 -14.39 29.06
CA THR A 653 11.32 -15.17 29.21
C THR A 653 11.59 -16.68 29.29
N ALA A 654 12.49 -17.20 28.46
CA ALA A 654 12.88 -18.60 28.46
C ALA A 654 13.61 -19.00 29.75
N LEU A 655 14.53 -18.17 30.23
CA LEU A 655 15.24 -18.42 31.50
C LEU A 655 14.32 -18.42 32.71
N ALA A 656 13.29 -17.56 32.72
CA ALA A 656 12.25 -17.59 33.74
C ALA A 656 11.46 -18.92 33.77
N GLN A 657 11.52 -19.71 32.68
CA GLN A 657 10.94 -21.04 32.55
C GLN A 657 12.00 -22.15 32.70
N SER A 658 13.22 -21.82 33.15
CA SER A 658 14.36 -22.73 33.25
C SER A 658 14.77 -23.35 31.91
N ILE A 659 14.53 -22.65 30.80
CA ILE A 659 14.99 -23.02 29.47
C ILE A 659 16.27 -22.22 29.18
N PRO A 660 17.44 -22.86 29.04
CA PRO A 660 18.72 -22.17 28.87
C PRO A 660 18.76 -21.46 27.50
N ARG A 661 18.61 -20.14 27.52
CA ARG A 661 18.69 -19.24 26.35
C ARG A 661 19.45 -17.99 26.71
N THR A 662 20.08 -17.39 25.70
CA THR A 662 21.06 -16.32 25.86
C THR A 662 21.17 -15.48 24.58
N VAL A 663 22.16 -14.59 24.47
CA VAL A 663 22.43 -13.79 23.27
C VAL A 663 23.86 -14.03 22.76
N GLY A 664 24.02 -14.98 21.85
CA GLY A 664 25.32 -15.29 21.26
C GLY A 664 25.84 -14.17 20.34
N TRP A 665 27.14 -14.20 20.03
CA TRP A 665 27.78 -13.18 19.20
C TRP A 665 28.88 -13.73 18.29
N LEU A 666 29.16 -13.01 17.19
CA LEU A 666 30.23 -13.33 16.24
C LEU A 666 31.01 -12.07 15.87
N ASP A 667 32.34 -12.22 15.76
CA ASP A 667 33.17 -11.37 14.91
C ASP A 667 33.25 -12.03 13.53
N ASN A 668 32.71 -11.35 12.51
CA ASN A 668 32.62 -11.91 11.16
C ASN A 668 33.95 -11.78 10.39
N GLY A 669 34.97 -11.11 10.96
CA GLY A 669 36.31 -10.99 10.39
C GLY A 669 36.46 -9.95 9.27
N ASP A 670 35.37 -9.31 8.85
CA ASP A 670 35.34 -8.22 7.85
C ASP A 670 35.14 -6.83 8.49
N GLY A 671 35.17 -6.75 9.83
CA GLY A 671 34.87 -5.56 10.60
C GLY A 671 33.40 -5.41 11.00
N SER A 672 32.52 -6.30 10.55
CA SER A 672 31.15 -6.42 11.05
C SER A 672 31.06 -7.40 12.22
N VAL A 673 30.07 -7.18 13.08
CA VAL A 673 29.76 -8.05 14.22
C VAL A 673 28.29 -8.43 14.21
N SER A 674 27.99 -9.63 14.70
CA SER A 674 26.62 -10.15 14.80
C SER A 674 26.30 -10.53 16.22
N PHE A 675 25.05 -10.33 16.64
CA PHE A 675 24.52 -10.86 17.90
C PHE A 675 23.06 -11.27 17.72
N ALA A 676 22.67 -12.38 18.37
CA ALA A 676 21.39 -13.02 18.14
C ALA A 676 20.87 -13.70 19.40
N PHE A 677 19.55 -13.86 19.49
CA PHE A 677 18.98 -14.86 20.39
C PHE A 677 19.60 -16.23 20.10
N ALA A 678 20.08 -16.91 21.14
CA ALA A 678 20.81 -18.16 21.02
C ALA A 678 20.57 -19.11 22.21
N ALA A 679 21.05 -20.34 22.08
CA ALA A 679 21.27 -21.26 23.19
C ALA A 679 22.78 -21.46 23.43
N PRO A 680 23.23 -21.69 24.66
CA PRO A 680 24.62 -22.11 24.93
C PRO A 680 24.98 -23.32 24.06
N GLY A 681 26.07 -23.24 23.30
CA GLY A 681 26.46 -24.29 22.36
C GLY A 681 26.14 -24.00 20.89
N ASP A 682 25.33 -23.00 20.54
CA ASP A 682 25.17 -22.55 19.15
C ASP A 682 26.30 -21.57 18.81
N THR A 683 27.44 -22.09 18.35
CA THR A 683 28.66 -21.32 18.15
C THR A 683 28.61 -20.40 16.94
N ASN A 684 27.76 -20.71 15.95
CA ASN A 684 27.72 -20.04 14.65
C ASN A 684 26.43 -19.20 14.43
N LEU A 685 25.53 -19.16 15.41
CA LEU A 685 24.26 -18.42 15.43
C LEU A 685 23.29 -18.82 14.30
N ASP A 686 23.26 -20.11 13.93
CA ASP A 686 22.33 -20.64 12.94
C ASP A 686 21.06 -21.26 13.54
N TRP A 687 20.91 -21.16 14.86
CA TRP A 687 19.81 -21.71 15.67
C TRP A 687 19.73 -23.24 15.67
N HIS A 688 20.82 -23.89 15.30
CA HIS A 688 21.04 -25.31 15.48
C HIS A 688 22.21 -25.49 16.46
N ILE A 689 22.21 -26.62 17.14
CA ILE A 689 23.42 -27.08 17.85
C ILE A 689 23.74 -28.42 17.20
N ASP A 690 24.78 -28.49 16.39
CA ASP A 690 25.13 -29.68 15.64
C ASP A 690 26.64 -29.98 15.66
N ILE A 691 27.07 -30.89 14.78
CA ILE A 691 28.47 -31.32 14.72
C ILE A 691 29.43 -30.18 14.37
N LEU A 692 28.97 -29.15 13.67
CA LEU A 692 29.77 -27.97 13.34
C LEU A 692 30.07 -27.16 14.59
N ASP A 693 29.11 -27.05 15.52
CA ASP A 693 29.32 -26.35 16.78
C ASP A 693 30.26 -27.09 17.71
N ALA A 694 30.05 -28.40 17.84
CA ALA A 694 30.96 -29.25 18.61
C ALA A 694 32.37 -29.23 18.01
N ALA A 695 32.49 -29.16 16.69
CA ALA A 695 33.79 -29.03 16.02
C ALA A 695 34.45 -27.69 16.34
N ASN A 696 33.72 -26.57 16.33
CA ASN A 696 34.25 -25.26 16.71
C ASN A 696 34.74 -25.26 18.18
N PHE A 697 33.93 -25.79 19.10
CA PHE A 697 34.28 -25.93 20.52
C PHE A 697 35.57 -26.76 20.73
N LEU A 698 35.67 -27.93 20.08
CA LEU A 698 36.78 -28.85 20.26
C LEU A 698 38.05 -28.43 19.52
N SER A 699 37.91 -27.89 18.30
CA SER A 699 39.04 -27.53 17.44
C SER A 699 39.71 -26.22 17.85
N SER A 700 39.05 -25.39 18.67
CA SER A 700 39.63 -24.16 19.23
C SER A 700 40.88 -24.45 20.08
N GLY A 701 40.95 -25.62 20.73
CA GLY A 701 42.02 -25.99 21.66
C GLY A 701 42.03 -25.14 22.93
N LYS A 702 40.94 -24.42 23.24
CA LYS A 702 40.85 -23.49 24.37
C LYS A 702 40.24 -24.08 25.65
N PHE A 703 39.66 -25.27 25.57
CA PHE A 703 39.09 -25.96 26.72
C PHE A 703 40.15 -26.18 27.83
N ASP A 704 39.88 -25.64 29.03
CA ASP A 704 40.76 -25.66 30.21
C ASP A 704 42.19 -25.11 29.95
N SER A 705 42.38 -24.30 28.91
CA SER A 705 43.72 -23.78 28.54
C SER A 705 44.12 -22.51 29.32
N GLY A 706 43.14 -21.80 29.88
CA GLY A 706 43.33 -20.48 30.50
C GLY A 706 43.60 -19.34 29.50
N THR A 707 43.44 -19.57 28.19
CA THR A 707 43.61 -18.54 27.16
C THR A 707 42.28 -17.85 26.83
N PRO A 708 42.27 -16.56 26.46
CA PRO A 708 41.05 -15.85 26.09
C PRO A 708 40.29 -16.52 24.96
N ALA A 709 38.98 -16.64 25.10
CA ALA A 709 38.08 -17.27 24.14
C ALA A 709 36.94 -16.34 23.70
N THR A 710 36.29 -16.72 22.61
CA THR A 710 35.10 -16.07 22.05
C THR A 710 33.92 -17.02 22.09
N TRP A 711 32.73 -16.49 21.83
CA TRP A 711 31.50 -17.30 21.73
C TRP A 711 31.63 -18.45 20.71
N ASN A 712 32.16 -18.17 19.52
CA ASN A 712 32.38 -19.20 18.49
C ASN A 712 33.39 -20.27 18.92
N GLU A 713 34.25 -19.98 19.89
CA GLU A 713 35.24 -20.94 20.40
C GLU A 713 34.77 -21.69 21.64
N GLY A 714 33.62 -21.32 22.21
CA GLY A 714 32.97 -22.03 23.30
C GLY A 714 32.73 -21.24 24.59
N ASP A 715 33.01 -19.93 24.65
CA ASP A 715 32.72 -19.09 25.83
C ASP A 715 31.22 -18.72 25.82
N PHE A 716 30.40 -19.50 26.53
CA PHE A 716 28.95 -19.30 26.60
C PHE A 716 28.52 -18.48 27.82
N SER A 717 29.43 -18.29 28.78
CA SER A 717 29.20 -17.59 30.04
C SER A 717 29.70 -16.13 30.04
N TYR A 718 30.40 -15.70 28.99
CA TYR A 718 31.01 -14.37 28.80
C TYR A 718 32.10 -14.04 29.82
N ASP A 719 32.74 -15.04 30.41
CA ASP A 719 33.84 -14.86 31.37
C ASP A 719 35.22 -14.79 30.68
N GLY A 720 35.25 -15.02 29.37
CA GLY A 720 36.43 -14.93 28.52
C GLY A 720 37.24 -16.21 28.45
N LEU A 721 36.79 -17.32 29.05
CA LEU A 721 37.46 -18.61 29.04
C LEU A 721 36.55 -19.70 28.45
N VAL A 722 37.12 -20.87 28.15
CA VAL A 722 36.35 -22.08 27.89
C VAL A 722 36.76 -23.11 28.92
N ASP A 723 35.84 -23.50 29.79
CA ASP A 723 36.09 -24.50 30.82
C ASP A 723 34.95 -25.53 30.92
N ILE A 724 34.99 -26.34 31.97
CA ILE A 724 33.98 -27.38 32.21
C ILE A 724 32.56 -26.82 32.39
N LEU A 725 32.40 -25.56 32.81
CA LEU A 725 31.11 -24.91 32.96
C LEU A 725 30.48 -24.60 31.60
N ASP A 726 31.25 -24.15 30.60
CA ASP A 726 30.73 -23.94 29.25
C ASP A 726 30.32 -25.27 28.59
N ALA A 727 31.13 -26.31 28.78
CA ALA A 727 30.76 -27.65 28.33
C ALA A 727 29.48 -28.14 29.02
N ALA A 728 29.32 -27.86 30.32
CA ALA A 728 28.11 -28.20 31.05
C ALA A 728 26.90 -27.41 30.54
N ASP A 729 27.05 -26.13 30.22
CA ASP A 729 25.99 -25.28 29.68
C ASP A 729 25.52 -25.76 28.31
N LEU A 730 26.45 -26.09 27.41
CA LEU A 730 26.13 -26.70 26.11
C LEU A 730 25.32 -27.98 26.30
N LEU A 731 25.79 -28.89 27.15
CA LEU A 731 25.13 -30.18 27.38
C LEU A 731 23.78 -30.03 28.07
N ALA A 732 23.64 -29.06 28.98
CA ALA A 732 22.43 -28.78 29.73
C ALA A 732 21.27 -28.31 28.83
N THR A 733 21.56 -27.79 27.64
CA THR A 733 20.52 -27.44 26.67
C THR A 733 19.74 -28.64 26.15
N GLY A 734 20.41 -29.80 26.00
CA GLY A 734 19.84 -30.99 25.36
C GLY A 734 19.50 -30.81 23.88
N LEU A 735 20.09 -29.81 23.19
CA LEU A 735 19.73 -29.44 21.81
C LEU A 735 20.65 -30.00 20.72
N PHE A 736 21.70 -30.74 21.07
CA PHE A 736 22.62 -31.31 20.08
C PHE A 736 21.87 -32.23 19.10
N ASN A 737 21.91 -31.88 17.81
CA ASN A 737 21.16 -32.50 16.72
C ASN A 737 19.63 -32.54 16.92
N ALA A 738 19.06 -31.65 17.75
CA ALA A 738 17.61 -31.54 17.96
C ALA A 738 16.88 -30.73 16.86
N GLY A 739 17.64 -30.10 15.95
CA GLY A 739 17.15 -29.19 14.93
C GLY A 739 16.90 -27.78 15.47
N ASP A 740 16.31 -26.92 14.63
CA ASP A 740 16.05 -25.51 14.95
C ASP A 740 15.29 -25.33 16.28
N TYR A 741 15.94 -24.64 17.22
CA TYR A 741 15.40 -24.35 18.55
C TYR A 741 14.74 -22.97 18.67
N ASN A 742 14.85 -22.13 17.64
CA ASN A 742 14.21 -20.83 17.52
C ASN A 742 13.00 -20.86 16.57
N ARG A 743 12.38 -22.04 16.42
CA ARG A 743 11.11 -22.16 15.70
C ARG A 743 10.04 -21.33 16.38
N GLN A 744 9.45 -20.42 15.61
CA GLN A 744 8.26 -19.70 16.06
C GLN A 744 7.13 -20.71 16.24
N SER A 745 6.55 -20.76 17.44
CA SER A 745 5.26 -21.44 17.62
C SER A 745 4.26 -20.70 16.74
N ALA A 746 3.74 -21.37 15.69
CA ALA A 746 2.41 -21.01 15.18
C ALA A 746 1.49 -20.95 16.40
N MET A 747 0.79 -19.85 16.62
CA MET A 747 -0.07 -19.68 17.79
C MET A 747 -0.95 -20.92 17.94
N VAL A 748 -0.63 -21.78 18.91
CA VAL A 748 -1.59 -22.71 19.47
C VAL A 748 -2.62 -21.78 20.08
N GLY A 749 -3.78 -21.65 19.42
CA GLY A 749 -4.94 -21.03 20.00
C GLY A 749 -5.27 -21.79 21.27
N GLY A 750 -4.71 -21.32 22.40
CA GLY A 750 -5.10 -21.72 23.72
C GLY A 750 -6.58 -21.45 23.81
N ALA A 751 -7.37 -22.53 23.79
CA ALA A 751 -8.76 -22.48 24.15
C ALA A 751 -8.80 -21.90 25.57
N ILE A 752 -9.13 -20.61 25.67
CA ILE A 752 -9.66 -20.05 26.91
C ILE A 752 -10.90 -20.89 27.17
N ALA A 753 -10.80 -21.81 28.13
CA ALA A 753 -11.96 -22.47 28.69
C ALA A 753 -12.84 -21.37 29.30
N VAL A 754 -13.83 -20.93 28.54
CA VAL A 754 -14.93 -20.11 29.03
C VAL A 754 -15.66 -20.98 30.08
N PRO A 755 -15.82 -20.53 31.33
CA PRO A 755 -16.65 -21.23 32.29
C PRO A 755 -18.07 -21.33 31.73
N GLU A 756 -18.57 -22.54 31.53
CA GLU A 756 -19.92 -22.76 31.02
C GLU A 756 -20.95 -22.06 31.95
N PRO A 757 -21.96 -21.36 31.39
CA PRO A 757 -23.10 -20.94 32.19
C PRO A 757 -23.79 -22.19 32.72
N SER A 758 -24.00 -22.24 34.03
CA SER A 758 -24.63 -23.33 34.76
C SER A 758 -25.79 -23.99 34.00
N CYS A 759 -25.54 -25.18 33.44
CA CYS A 759 -26.55 -26.08 32.89
C CYS A 759 -27.34 -26.78 34.01
N LEU A 760 -27.84 -26.04 35.01
CA LEU A 760 -28.75 -26.55 36.04
C LEU A 760 -30.23 -26.39 35.67
N GLY A 761 -30.54 -25.99 34.43
CA GLY A 761 -31.90 -25.77 33.95
C GLY A 761 -32.49 -26.83 32.99
N ILE A 762 -31.70 -27.77 32.46
CA ILE A 762 -32.18 -28.67 31.37
C ILE A 762 -31.98 -30.18 31.68
N MET A 763 -31.46 -30.53 32.86
CA MET A 763 -31.43 -31.92 33.36
C MET A 763 -32.66 -32.30 34.22
N ALA A 764 -33.80 -31.62 34.03
CA ALA A 764 -35.09 -31.98 34.64
C ALA A 764 -36.18 -32.36 33.61
N ALA A 765 -35.91 -32.25 32.30
CA ALA A 765 -36.91 -32.52 31.26
C ALA A 765 -36.71 -33.83 30.47
N VAL A 766 -35.59 -34.55 30.68
CA VAL A 766 -35.30 -35.82 29.97
C VAL A 766 -35.59 -37.07 30.83
N ALA A 767 -35.80 -36.92 32.14
CA ALA A 767 -36.24 -38.01 33.02
C ALA A 767 -37.77 -38.28 32.97
N GLY A 768 -38.55 -37.44 32.28
CA GLY A 768 -40.02 -37.56 32.21
C GLY A 768 -40.58 -38.25 30.97
N VAL A 769 -39.78 -38.48 29.92
CA VAL A 769 -40.30 -38.96 28.61
C VAL A 769 -39.88 -40.41 28.29
N VAL A 770 -38.98 -41.01 29.07
CA VAL A 770 -38.60 -42.44 28.92
C VAL A 770 -39.51 -43.39 29.73
N ALA A 771 -40.43 -42.87 30.56
CA ALA A 771 -41.37 -43.69 31.35
C ALA A 771 -42.70 -44.03 30.64
N CYS A 772 -42.94 -43.61 29.39
CA CYS A 772 -44.22 -43.86 28.69
C CYS A 772 -44.15 -44.53 27.31
N GLY A 773 -42.98 -45.02 26.85
CA GLY A 773 -42.85 -45.60 25.51
C GLY A 773 -42.68 -47.13 25.44
N LEU A 774 -42.23 -47.78 26.51
CA LEU A 774 -41.87 -49.21 26.50
C LEU A 774 -42.99 -50.07 27.10
N GLY A 775 -44.16 -49.98 26.49
CA GLY A 775 -45.35 -50.71 26.91
C GLY A 775 -46.25 -51.07 25.74
N SER A 776 -45.69 -51.49 24.59
CA SER A 776 -46.48 -52.07 23.51
C SER A 776 -45.64 -52.90 22.53
N ARG A 777 -45.72 -54.23 22.71
CA ARG A 777 -45.79 -55.25 21.64
C ARG A 777 -44.47 -55.47 20.86
N ARG A 778 -43.65 -56.47 21.19
CA ARG A 778 -43.89 -57.92 20.93
C ARG A 778 -44.91 -58.12 19.81
N LEU A 779 -44.43 -58.41 18.59
CA LEU A 779 -44.88 -59.53 17.73
C LEU A 779 -44.22 -59.47 16.33
N ALA A 780 -43.70 -60.64 15.91
CA ALA A 780 -43.48 -61.13 14.54
C ALA A 780 -42.33 -60.48 13.72
N ARG A 781 -41.19 -61.16 13.44
CA ARG A 781 -40.99 -62.33 12.53
C ARG A 781 -41.81 -62.22 11.24
N LEU A 782 -41.17 -61.89 10.10
CA LEU A 782 -41.25 -62.70 8.87
C LEU A 782 -40.25 -62.25 7.78
N SER A 783 -39.29 -63.11 7.52
CA SER A 783 -38.73 -63.55 6.24
C SER A 783 -38.73 -62.65 4.99
N LEU A 784 -37.51 -62.24 4.64
CA LEU A 784 -36.85 -62.38 3.33
C LEU A 784 -37.51 -63.40 2.36
N LYS A 785 -37.81 -63.01 1.12
CA LYS A 785 -37.83 -63.92 -0.04
C LYS A 785 -37.63 -63.19 -1.37
N ILE A 786 -36.52 -63.51 -2.00
CA ILE A 786 -36.15 -63.21 -3.40
C ILE A 786 -36.69 -64.36 -4.27
N ARG A 787 -37.42 -64.04 -5.36
CA ARG A 787 -37.45 -64.84 -6.61
C ARG A 787 -38.16 -64.10 -7.74
N ALA A 788 -37.44 -63.79 -8.81
CA ALA A 788 -37.91 -63.88 -10.19
C ALA A 788 -36.69 -64.07 -11.08
N GLY A 789 -36.63 -65.21 -11.77
CA GLY A 789 -35.53 -65.60 -12.65
C GLY A 789 -35.94 -65.55 -14.13
N ASN A 790 -34.91 -65.28 -14.94
CA ASN A 790 -34.62 -65.76 -16.29
C ASN A 790 -35.75 -66.18 -17.24
N GLY A 791 -35.78 -65.53 -18.40
CA GLY A 791 -36.13 -66.14 -19.69
C GLY A 791 -34.95 -65.97 -20.64
N ALA A 792 -34.41 -67.09 -21.14
CA ALA A 792 -33.38 -67.16 -22.16
C ALA A 792 -33.92 -67.94 -23.37
N ARG A 793 -33.19 -67.82 -24.49
CA ARG A 793 -33.23 -68.61 -25.75
C ARG A 793 -34.11 -68.01 -26.86
N THR A 794 -33.75 -68.01 -28.15
CA THR A 794 -32.59 -68.50 -28.93
C THR A 794 -32.84 -68.06 -30.38
N ALA A 795 -31.80 -67.60 -31.09
CA ALA A 795 -31.43 -68.02 -32.46
C ALA A 795 -30.04 -67.46 -32.76
#